data_AF-A0A9E1CDJ3-F1
#
_entry.id   AF-A0A9E1CDJ3-F1
#
_cell.length_a   1.000
_cell.length_b   1.000
_cell.length_c   1.000
_cell.angle_alpha   90.00
_cell.angle_beta   90.00
_cell.angle_gamma   90.00
#
_symmetry.space_group_name_H-M   'P 1'
#
loop_
_entity.id
_entity.type
_entity.pdbx_description
1 polymer ?
#
loop_
_entity_poly.entity_id
_entity_poly.type
_entity_poly.pdbx_seq_one_letter_code
_entity_poly.pdbx_strand_id
1 'polypeptide(L)'
;MMKKTQRLTAVFLLLLILCGCSTPTAPDTIVMPQTSAETRTEPAPVSAEPEPGVFHLEYEQTALPEPLSAVTTLTVLDGTFLLGGVSETGLALVRLTAEGKSEELPLPGSTEYLYALCPDGAGGAWLLCGSLPKGYFDAFGNFRFLSKEPEGKLALAHYDAAFALQEIVPLQTQYTDRFFQLCRLEGGFCMMSASLLICLDEAGAETSRQSLDAKDGWSFAAIQEADGVLYVLTRNFYGEELPELRKFAPDTLSALEADTCTSEVIGLGLCADGRLLMGNREELFAYDTGSRETEPLVRWQELGANVLVEQPWELEDGYLLFSPGDTSLQRLRRVPGQAPERTVLTLAVVCGDTPFGAFTQMLQDFNLSQDAYRIDWTLYTDSQYADGEPADLLRTELIAGRGPDLFAFYTNGYTPAPLAAEDVCADLLPLLGDELTRDALLPGLFDLMQPDGALYQLPLTVSVDTLVAPSRLIPEPGATFAEFEQARSQMPDGWVPIDSWNTPGNLFAFCVPFCIGTYADREAGTCDFETQGFNDCLAWCKAWGGDGSTQEEPEMTLVKLTSIRGVDQLAGRSEDVEKNWFGEPGYTYAGFPAQSGSGSAYQVLSSLGLGQQCSDLDGAKAFFEFCFSYSQDGALPASFQRLQSELAAYRAADTDGGERTVSEADAAQFYELLNGITVLAGLDGQLTEILQEEAAGYFAGSMTAEQAARNIQSRASLYLQEHRRA
;
A
#
# COMPACT_ATOMS: atom_id res chain seq x y z
N MET A 1 20.36 -29.65 -6.01
CA MET A 1 20.33 -30.61 -7.15
C MET A 1 19.10 -31.51 -7.02
N MET A 2 18.28 -31.58 -8.07
CA MET A 2 17.26 -32.61 -8.36
C MET A 2 15.97 -32.73 -7.50
N LYS A 3 15.19 -31.65 -7.33
CA LYS A 3 13.70 -31.73 -7.20
C LYS A 3 12.99 -30.45 -7.71
N LYS A 4 13.48 -29.85 -8.82
CA LYS A 4 12.96 -28.57 -9.37
C LYS A 4 12.49 -28.64 -10.84
N THR A 5 12.19 -29.81 -11.40
CA THR A 5 11.96 -29.93 -12.86
C THR A 5 10.94 -31.00 -13.26
N GLN A 6 9.71 -30.96 -12.74
CA GLN A 6 8.64 -31.89 -13.17
C GLN A 6 7.21 -31.31 -13.19
N ARG A 7 7.06 -30.00 -13.39
CA ARG A 7 5.73 -29.40 -13.67
C ARG A 7 5.70 -28.50 -14.91
N LEU A 8 6.56 -28.81 -15.88
CA LEU A 8 6.52 -28.23 -17.23
C LEU A 8 6.50 -29.36 -18.26
N THR A 9 5.36 -30.01 -18.43
CA THR A 9 4.95 -30.74 -19.66
C THR A 9 3.58 -31.40 -19.46
N ALA A 10 2.51 -30.66 -19.78
CA ALA A 10 1.25 -31.23 -20.28
C ALA A 10 0.35 -30.09 -20.81
N VAL A 11 0.76 -29.48 -21.91
CA VAL A 11 -0.16 -28.78 -22.84
C VAL A 11 -0.32 -29.71 -24.04
N PHE A 12 -1.54 -30.20 -24.28
CA PHE A 12 -2.25 -30.35 -25.56
C PHE A 12 -3.20 -31.56 -25.66
N LEU A 13 -4.43 -31.25 -26.10
CA LEU A 13 -5.43 -32.06 -26.82
C LEU A 13 -6.26 -33.11 -26.06
N LEU A 14 -7.56 -32.82 -25.84
CA LEU A 14 -8.62 -33.23 -26.79
C LEU A 14 -10.00 -32.63 -26.48
N LEU A 15 -10.57 -32.08 -27.55
CA LEU A 15 -11.91 -31.53 -27.71
C LEU A 15 -13.01 -32.63 -27.75
N LEU A 16 -14.23 -32.20 -27.38
CA LEU A 16 -15.53 -32.39 -28.06
C LEU A 16 -16.60 -33.38 -27.49
N ILE A 17 -17.84 -32.83 -27.54
CA ILE A 17 -19.24 -33.35 -27.63
C ILE A 17 -19.92 -33.91 -26.35
N LEU A 18 -21.17 -33.61 -25.95
CA LEU A 18 -22.43 -33.19 -26.61
C LEU A 18 -23.42 -32.47 -25.67
N CYS A 19 -24.10 -31.47 -26.25
CA CYS A 19 -25.54 -31.11 -26.22
C CYS A 19 -26.45 -31.32 -24.99
N GLY A 20 -27.15 -30.24 -24.62
CA GLY A 20 -28.48 -30.25 -24.02
C GLY A 20 -29.19 -28.90 -24.18
N CYS A 21 -30.22 -28.85 -25.01
CA CYS A 21 -30.96 -27.65 -25.43
C CYS A 21 -31.95 -27.13 -24.38
N SER A 22 -32.11 -25.81 -24.26
CA SER A 22 -33.45 -25.18 -24.11
C SER A 22 -33.42 -23.68 -24.46
N THR A 23 -34.31 -23.32 -25.38
CA THR A 23 -34.62 -22.00 -25.96
C THR A 23 -35.47 -21.10 -25.04
N PRO A 24 -35.66 -19.80 -25.38
CA PRO A 24 -35.79 -18.69 -24.44
C PRO A 24 -37.24 -18.27 -24.19
N THR A 25 -37.45 -17.51 -23.11
CA THR A 25 -38.63 -16.67 -22.89
C THR A 25 -38.18 -15.24 -22.65
N ALA A 26 -38.62 -14.34 -23.53
CA ALA A 26 -38.51 -12.90 -23.41
C ALA A 26 -39.85 -12.32 -22.87
N PRO A 27 -40.00 -11.00 -22.71
CA PRO A 27 -39.82 -10.29 -21.44
C PRO A 27 -41.15 -9.73 -20.92
N ASP A 28 -41.42 -9.82 -19.61
CA ASP A 28 -42.54 -9.10 -19.03
C ASP A 28 -42.09 -7.70 -18.58
N THR A 29 -42.66 -6.72 -19.27
CA THR A 29 -42.51 -5.29 -19.01
C THR A 29 -43.20 -4.95 -17.70
N ILE A 30 -42.44 -4.73 -16.62
CA ILE A 30 -43.01 -4.22 -15.37
C ILE A 30 -42.90 -2.69 -15.39
N VAL A 31 -44.08 -2.07 -15.45
CA VAL A 31 -44.30 -0.63 -15.32
C VAL A 31 -43.97 -0.21 -13.89
N MET A 32 -42.98 0.67 -13.74
CA MET A 32 -42.66 1.37 -12.50
C MET A 32 -43.87 2.21 -12.02
N PRO A 33 -44.33 2.09 -10.77
CA PRO A 33 -45.16 3.12 -10.16
C PRO A 33 -44.27 4.30 -9.75
N GLN A 34 -44.43 5.43 -10.45
CA GLN A 34 -43.98 6.72 -9.96
C GLN A 34 -44.71 7.03 -8.65
N THR A 35 -43.98 7.02 -7.54
CA THR A 35 -44.47 7.61 -6.29
C THR A 35 -43.44 8.61 -5.83
N SER A 36 -43.81 9.88 -5.94
CA SER A 36 -43.08 11.03 -5.41
C SER A 36 -42.91 10.89 -3.90
N ALA A 37 -41.67 10.82 -3.43
CA ALA A 37 -41.35 10.88 -2.01
C ALA A 37 -41.60 12.31 -1.51
N GLU A 38 -42.72 12.50 -0.79
CA GLU A 38 -42.92 13.66 0.06
C GLU A 38 -42.01 13.54 1.29
N THR A 39 -41.15 14.53 1.48
CA THR A 39 -40.27 14.69 2.63
C THR A 39 -41.12 14.78 3.91
N ARG A 40 -41.12 13.72 4.71
CA ARG A 40 -41.75 13.71 6.04
C ARG A 40 -40.66 13.69 7.10
N THR A 41 -40.31 14.87 7.59
CA THR A 41 -39.46 15.05 8.77
C THR A 41 -40.25 14.60 10.01
N GLU A 42 -40.03 13.37 10.46
CA GLU A 42 -40.33 12.98 11.84
C GLU A 42 -39.10 13.23 12.72
N PRO A 43 -39.24 13.85 13.90
CA PRO A 43 -38.15 14.01 14.84
C PRO A 43 -37.76 12.65 15.42
N ALA A 44 -36.44 12.40 15.53
CA ALA A 44 -35.85 11.21 16.12
C ALA A 44 -36.51 10.85 17.48
N PRO A 45 -36.74 9.56 17.77
CA PRO A 45 -37.23 9.16 19.08
C PRO A 45 -36.20 9.53 20.14
N VAL A 46 -36.71 10.09 21.25
CA VAL A 46 -35.94 10.40 22.45
C VAL A 46 -35.21 9.13 22.90
N SER A 47 -33.88 9.20 22.90
CA SER A 47 -32.97 8.15 23.39
C SER A 47 -33.44 7.62 24.74
N ALA A 48 -33.75 6.33 24.78
CA ALA A 48 -33.94 5.60 26.03
C ALA A 48 -32.59 5.56 26.76
N GLU A 49 -32.60 5.74 28.08
CA GLU A 49 -31.40 5.51 28.89
C GLU A 49 -30.82 4.11 28.56
N PRO A 50 -29.51 4.00 28.25
CA PRO A 50 -28.93 2.73 27.84
C PRO A 50 -29.13 1.68 28.94
N GLU A 51 -29.49 0.45 28.55
CA GLU A 51 -29.62 -0.65 29.51
C GLU A 51 -28.29 -0.86 30.25
N PRO A 52 -28.31 -1.10 31.57
CA PRO A 52 -27.10 -1.28 32.36
C PRO A 52 -26.30 -2.48 31.82
N GLY A 53 -25.06 -2.23 31.37
CA GLY A 53 -24.13 -3.27 30.91
C GLY A 53 -24.07 -3.48 29.39
N VAL A 54 -24.86 -2.76 28.60
CA VAL A 54 -24.71 -2.75 27.13
C VAL A 54 -23.69 -1.67 26.74
N PHE A 55 -22.64 -2.08 26.05
CA PHE A 55 -21.65 -1.18 25.45
C PHE A 55 -21.33 -1.65 24.03
N HIS A 56 -20.72 -0.77 23.24
CA HIS A 56 -20.03 -1.12 22.01
C HIS A 56 -18.60 -0.60 22.05
N LEU A 57 -17.75 -1.09 21.15
CA LEU A 57 -16.37 -0.63 21.01
C LEU A 57 -16.30 0.44 19.92
N GLU A 58 -15.61 1.53 20.22
CA GLU A 58 -15.23 2.54 19.24
C GLU A 58 -13.71 2.61 19.13
N TYR A 59 -13.19 2.64 17.90
CA TYR A 59 -11.77 2.85 17.65
C TYR A 59 -11.47 4.35 17.66
N GLU A 60 -10.45 4.74 18.42
CA GLU A 60 -9.99 6.11 18.57
C GLU A 60 -8.49 6.18 18.28
N GLN A 61 -8.11 7.11 17.39
CA GLN A 61 -6.73 7.47 17.13
C GLN A 61 -6.51 8.92 17.56
N THR A 62 -5.70 9.12 18.59
CA THR A 62 -5.38 10.46 19.12
C THR A 62 -3.93 10.83 18.86
N ALA A 63 -3.63 12.13 18.77
CA ALA A 63 -2.25 12.60 18.71
C ALA A 63 -1.43 12.10 19.92
N LEU A 64 -0.13 11.90 19.71
CA LEU A 64 0.80 11.61 20.80
C LEU A 64 0.93 12.82 21.74
N PRO A 65 1.18 12.60 23.04
CA PRO A 65 1.42 13.71 23.95
C PRO A 65 2.73 14.41 23.60
N GLU A 66 2.71 15.75 23.57
CA GLU A 66 3.92 16.54 23.34
C GLU A 66 5.02 16.17 24.35
N PRO A 67 6.30 16.11 23.94
CA PRO A 67 6.83 16.49 22.61
C PRO A 67 6.98 15.31 21.63
N LEU A 68 6.35 14.15 21.87
CA LEU A 68 6.58 12.94 21.06
C LEU A 68 6.04 13.09 19.63
N SER A 69 6.85 12.70 18.66
CA SER A 69 6.50 12.59 17.23
C SER A 69 6.29 11.13 16.81
N ALA A 70 7.04 10.20 17.41
CA ALA A 70 6.88 8.77 17.25
C ALA A 70 7.22 8.03 18.55
N VAL A 71 6.47 6.98 18.89
CA VAL A 71 6.67 6.18 20.11
C VAL A 71 7.42 4.90 19.77
N THR A 72 8.54 4.66 20.45
CA THR A 72 9.32 3.42 20.30
C THR A 72 9.03 2.41 21.39
N THR A 73 8.47 2.86 22.51
CA THR A 73 8.12 2.02 23.65
C THR A 73 6.95 2.57 24.45
N LEU A 74 6.12 1.69 25.01
CA LEU A 74 4.98 2.05 25.83
C LEU A 74 4.78 1.02 26.96
N THR A 75 4.31 1.47 28.13
CA THR A 75 3.74 0.60 29.16
C THR A 75 2.52 1.24 29.82
N VAL A 76 1.63 0.40 30.35
CA VAL A 76 0.42 0.81 31.11
C VAL A 76 0.64 0.59 32.61
N LEU A 77 0.24 1.56 33.44
CA LEU A 77 0.35 1.56 34.89
C LEU A 77 -0.92 2.15 35.52
N ASP A 78 -1.86 1.33 36.00
CA ASP A 78 -3.09 1.76 36.68
C ASP A 78 -3.78 2.98 36.03
N GLY A 79 -4.07 2.89 34.73
CA GLY A 79 -4.72 3.96 33.95
C GLY A 79 -3.81 5.12 33.53
N THR A 80 -2.52 5.08 33.88
CA THR A 80 -1.47 5.97 33.39
C THR A 80 -0.67 5.28 32.29
N PHE A 81 -0.37 5.98 31.21
CA PHE A 81 0.52 5.50 30.16
C PHE A 81 1.88 6.14 30.30
N LEU A 82 2.93 5.34 30.13
CA LEU A 82 4.29 5.83 30.04
C LEU A 82 4.79 5.55 28.62
N LEU A 83 5.10 6.62 27.88
CA LEU A 83 5.47 6.56 26.47
C LEU A 83 6.89 7.07 26.30
N GLY A 84 7.75 6.30 25.64
CA GLY A 84 9.10 6.70 25.28
C GLY A 84 9.26 6.71 23.76
N GLY A 85 9.92 7.73 23.23
CA GLY A 85 10.20 7.77 21.81
C GLY A 85 11.00 8.98 21.37
N VAL A 86 10.78 9.36 20.12
CA VAL A 86 11.52 10.40 19.41
C VAL A 86 10.63 11.64 19.29
N SER A 87 11.24 12.81 19.47
CA SER A 87 10.67 14.13 19.21
C SER A 87 11.49 14.85 18.12
N GLU A 88 11.01 16.00 17.67
CA GLU A 88 11.78 16.86 16.74
C GLU A 88 13.15 17.30 17.30
N THR A 89 13.28 17.36 18.63
CA THR A 89 14.47 17.90 19.32
C THR A 89 15.33 16.83 19.99
N GLY A 90 14.92 15.56 19.97
CA GLY A 90 15.68 14.47 20.58
C GLY A 90 14.79 13.30 21.02
N LEU A 91 15.04 12.79 22.23
CA LEU A 91 14.24 11.74 22.85
C LEU A 91 13.38 12.34 23.96
N ALA A 92 12.21 11.74 24.18
CA ALA A 92 11.37 12.09 25.30
C ALA A 92 10.78 10.83 25.95
N LEU A 93 10.61 10.91 27.28
CA LEU A 93 9.82 9.97 28.07
C LEU A 93 8.68 10.77 28.68
N VAL A 94 7.44 10.39 28.39
CA VAL A 94 6.25 11.16 28.75
C VAL A 94 5.30 10.27 29.54
N ARG A 95 4.88 10.76 30.70
CA ARG A 95 3.75 10.22 31.46
C ARG A 95 2.47 10.88 30.98
N LEU A 96 1.50 10.08 30.55
CA LEU A 96 0.15 10.51 30.19
C LEU A 96 -0.85 9.92 31.20
N THR A 97 -1.49 10.81 31.95
CA THR A 97 -2.51 10.43 32.96
C THR A 97 -3.87 10.14 32.30
N ALA A 98 -4.75 9.42 33.01
CA ALA A 98 -6.12 9.16 32.58
C ALA A 98 -6.92 10.44 32.27
N GLU A 99 -6.62 11.56 32.95
CA GLU A 99 -7.23 12.86 32.68
C GLU A 99 -6.65 13.59 31.46
N GLY A 100 -5.75 12.95 30.70
CA GLY A 100 -5.13 13.51 29.49
C GLY A 100 -4.02 14.52 29.76
N LYS A 101 -3.50 14.62 31.00
CA LYS A 101 -2.35 15.47 31.30
C LYS A 101 -1.05 14.73 31.00
N SER A 102 -0.19 15.36 30.21
CA SER A 102 1.16 14.88 29.93
C SER A 102 2.22 15.56 30.81
N GLU A 103 3.26 14.82 31.16
CA GLU A 103 4.44 15.30 31.87
C GLU A 103 5.69 14.61 31.34
N GLU A 104 6.69 15.38 30.92
CA GLU A 104 7.99 14.84 30.51
C GLU A 104 8.80 14.43 31.75
N LEU A 105 9.39 13.24 31.67
CA LEU A 105 10.18 12.61 32.72
C LEU A 105 11.68 12.66 32.41
N PRO A 106 12.55 12.68 33.44
CA PRO A 106 13.98 12.72 33.24
C PRO A 106 14.50 11.44 32.57
N LEU A 107 15.33 11.59 31.54
CA LEU A 107 16.06 10.50 30.90
C LEU A 107 17.49 10.38 31.44
N PRO A 108 18.10 9.17 31.43
CA PRO A 108 19.53 9.01 31.68
C PRO A 108 20.39 9.79 30.67
N GLY A 109 21.41 10.50 31.13
CA GLY A 109 22.13 11.51 30.33
C GLY A 109 22.95 11.01 29.13
N SER A 110 23.14 9.69 28.96
CA SER A 110 23.87 9.08 27.82
C SER A 110 22.94 8.31 26.88
N THR A 111 21.65 8.60 26.90
CA THR A 111 20.65 7.86 26.14
C THR A 111 20.53 8.37 24.71
N GLU A 112 20.66 7.47 23.75
CA GLU A 112 20.50 7.74 22.31
C GLU A 112 19.27 7.03 21.73
N TYR A 113 18.71 6.04 22.42
CA TYR A 113 17.49 5.36 22.03
C TYR A 113 16.72 4.75 23.22
N LEU A 114 15.40 4.73 23.12
CA LEU A 114 14.48 4.11 24.10
C LEU A 114 13.93 2.81 23.52
N TYR A 115 14.29 1.68 24.12
CA TYR A 115 14.06 0.35 23.53
C TYR A 115 12.73 -0.26 23.99
N ALA A 116 12.49 -0.32 25.29
CA ALA A 116 11.33 -1.02 25.85
C ALA A 116 11.03 -0.55 27.28
N LEU A 117 9.78 -0.63 27.69
CA LEU A 117 9.26 -0.28 29.00
C LEU A 117 8.52 -1.48 29.58
N CYS A 118 8.59 -1.66 30.90
CA CYS A 118 7.69 -2.58 31.60
C CYS A 118 7.33 -2.05 32.98
N PRO A 119 6.18 -2.47 33.57
CA PRO A 119 5.85 -2.16 34.95
C PRO A 119 6.86 -2.78 35.92
N ASP A 120 7.07 -2.15 37.07
CA ASP A 120 7.90 -2.72 38.15
C ASP A 120 7.09 -3.58 39.15
N GLY A 121 5.76 -3.59 39.02
CA GLY A 121 4.83 -4.28 39.93
C GLY A 121 4.49 -3.52 41.22
N ALA A 122 5.04 -2.32 41.41
CA ALA A 122 4.86 -1.44 42.57
C ALA A 122 4.34 -0.04 42.20
N GLY A 123 3.81 0.12 40.99
CA GLY A 123 3.27 1.38 40.44
C GLY A 123 4.31 2.24 39.71
N GLY A 124 5.56 1.80 39.64
CA GLY A 124 6.63 2.40 38.86
C GLY A 124 6.91 1.62 37.56
N ALA A 125 8.04 1.91 36.92
CA ALA A 125 8.41 1.28 35.66
C ALA A 125 9.92 1.15 35.48
N TRP A 126 10.30 0.20 34.63
CA TRP A 126 11.65 0.03 34.12
C TRP A 126 11.72 0.40 32.65
N LEU A 127 12.78 1.10 32.28
CA LEU A 127 13.09 1.50 30.91
C LEU A 127 14.41 0.87 30.47
N LEU A 128 14.37 0.10 29.39
CA LEU A 128 15.56 -0.29 28.65
C LEU A 128 15.93 0.85 27.68
N CYS A 129 17.13 1.42 27.87
CA CYS A 129 17.61 2.55 27.09
C CYS A 129 19.12 2.46 26.85
N GLY A 130 19.65 3.17 25.87
CA GLY A 130 21.10 3.20 25.67
C GLY A 130 21.53 3.78 24.33
N SER A 131 22.66 3.30 23.83
CA SER A 131 23.17 3.65 22.49
C SER A 131 22.17 3.28 21.40
N LEU A 132 22.24 3.95 20.26
CA LEU A 132 21.34 3.73 19.13
C LEU A 132 21.52 2.30 18.54
N PRO A 133 20.46 1.57 18.13
CA PRO A 133 20.58 0.23 17.55
C PRO A 133 20.89 0.24 16.05
N LYS A 134 21.27 -0.92 15.48
CA LYS A 134 21.60 -1.02 14.04
C LYS A 134 20.43 -0.63 13.13
N GLY A 135 19.20 -0.97 13.51
CA GLY A 135 17.97 -0.50 12.88
C GLY A 135 17.10 0.20 13.92
N TYR A 136 16.49 1.34 13.58
CA TYR A 136 15.75 2.18 14.52
C TYR A 136 14.62 2.94 13.82
N PHE A 137 13.65 3.43 14.59
CA PHE A 137 12.59 4.32 14.10
C PHE A 137 12.99 5.79 14.24
N ASP A 138 12.81 6.58 13.19
CA ASP A 138 13.02 8.04 13.22
C ASP A 138 11.78 8.81 13.69
N ALA A 139 11.88 10.14 13.78
CA ALA A 139 10.80 11.02 14.26
C ALA A 139 9.54 10.99 13.36
N PHE A 140 9.63 10.42 12.16
CA PHE A 140 8.52 10.26 11.22
C PHE A 140 7.97 8.84 11.24
N GLY A 141 8.40 7.98 12.18
CA GLY A 141 8.00 6.58 12.24
C GLY A 141 8.64 5.70 11.16
N ASN A 142 9.63 6.20 10.40
CA ASN A 142 10.29 5.38 9.38
C ASN A 142 11.36 4.50 10.00
N PHE A 143 11.43 3.25 9.56
CA PHE A 143 12.52 2.36 9.91
C PHE A 143 13.80 2.71 9.13
N ARG A 144 14.90 2.94 9.84
CA ARG A 144 16.20 3.34 9.30
C ARG A 144 17.29 2.40 9.76
N PHE A 145 18.35 2.28 8.96
CA PHE A 145 19.56 1.54 9.30
C PHE A 145 20.74 2.48 9.52
N LEU A 146 21.47 2.26 10.62
CA LEU A 146 22.74 2.93 10.87
C LEU A 146 23.82 2.45 9.90
N SER A 147 24.49 3.42 9.27
CA SER A 147 25.62 3.17 8.38
C SER A 147 26.86 2.66 9.12
N LYS A 148 27.04 3.05 10.39
CA LYS A 148 28.13 2.61 11.25
C LYS A 148 27.69 1.46 12.16
N GLU A 149 28.66 0.75 12.73
CA GLU A 149 28.37 -0.21 13.78
C GLU A 149 27.99 0.51 15.08
N PRO A 150 26.89 0.10 15.76
CA PRO A 150 26.49 0.74 17.00
C PRO A 150 27.39 0.38 18.17
N GLU A 151 27.42 1.24 19.21
CA GLU A 151 28.24 1.02 20.41
C GLU A 151 27.71 -0.15 21.26
N GLY A 152 26.39 -0.34 21.26
CA GLY A 152 25.69 -1.42 21.94
C GLY A 152 25.70 -1.36 23.45
N LYS A 153 25.89 -0.18 24.06
CA LYS A 153 25.82 0.02 25.51
C LYS A 153 24.40 0.32 25.93
N LEU A 154 23.78 -0.62 26.64
CA LEU A 154 22.42 -0.50 27.16
C LEU A 154 22.40 -0.44 28.68
N ALA A 155 21.31 0.07 29.23
CA ALA A 155 21.05 0.14 30.67
C ALA A 155 19.55 0.03 30.96
N LEU A 156 19.23 -0.43 32.16
CA LEU A 156 17.89 -0.41 32.75
C LEU A 156 17.79 0.79 33.69
N ALA A 157 16.81 1.68 33.47
CA ALA A 157 16.51 2.82 34.31
C ALA A 157 15.21 2.58 35.08
N HIS A 158 15.22 2.72 36.40
CA HIS A 158 14.04 2.52 37.26
C HIS A 158 13.41 3.84 37.67
N TYR A 159 12.10 3.91 37.54
CA TYR A 159 11.26 5.01 37.98
C TYR A 159 10.30 4.49 39.05
N ASP A 160 10.24 5.17 40.19
CA ASP A 160 9.30 4.81 41.26
C ASP A 160 7.84 5.19 40.90
N ALA A 161 6.90 4.93 41.80
CA ALA A 161 5.48 5.29 41.62
C ALA A 161 5.23 6.82 41.55
N ALA A 162 6.20 7.64 41.94
CA ALA A 162 6.17 9.09 41.72
C ALA A 162 6.84 9.50 40.41
N PHE A 163 7.27 8.53 39.61
CA PHE A 163 7.99 8.69 38.34
C PHE A 163 9.33 9.43 38.47
N ALA A 164 9.94 9.38 39.66
CA ALA A 164 11.28 9.87 39.87
C ALA A 164 12.30 8.78 39.52
N LEU A 165 13.29 9.11 38.71
CA LEU A 165 14.40 8.24 38.35
C LEU A 165 15.23 7.88 39.60
N GLN A 166 15.21 6.60 40.00
CA GLN A 166 15.86 6.10 41.21
C GLN A 166 17.25 5.53 40.93
N GLU A 167 17.35 4.69 39.91
CA GLU A 167 18.58 3.95 39.60
C GLU A 167 18.74 3.70 38.10
N ILE A 168 20.01 3.50 37.72
CA ILE A 168 20.43 3.12 36.37
C ILE A 168 21.39 1.94 36.51
N VAL A 169 21.02 0.80 35.95
CA VAL A 169 21.77 -0.45 35.95
C VAL A 169 22.34 -0.69 34.55
N PRO A 170 23.64 -0.46 34.31
CA PRO A 170 24.25 -0.76 33.02
C PRO A 170 24.25 -2.26 32.75
N LEU A 171 23.91 -2.67 31.53
CA LEU A 171 24.04 -4.07 31.13
C LEU A 171 25.52 -4.45 31.01
N GLN A 172 25.85 -5.66 31.44
CA GLN A 172 27.23 -6.16 31.44
C GLN A 172 27.66 -6.66 30.05
N THR A 173 26.69 -6.99 29.21
CA THR A 173 26.87 -7.40 27.81
C THR A 173 26.48 -6.26 26.87
N GLN A 174 27.22 -6.12 25.77
CA GLN A 174 26.86 -5.18 24.70
C GLN A 174 25.97 -5.85 23.66
N TYR A 175 24.95 -5.12 23.19
CA TYR A 175 24.02 -5.60 22.17
C TYR A 175 23.79 -4.53 21.11
N THR A 176 23.82 -4.92 19.83
CA THR A 176 23.57 -4.02 18.70
C THR A 176 22.17 -4.17 18.11
N ASP A 177 21.46 -5.24 18.48
CA ASP A 177 20.08 -5.52 18.09
C ASP A 177 19.09 -4.50 18.65
N ARG A 178 18.02 -4.24 17.89
CA ARG A 178 16.89 -3.46 18.37
C ARG A 178 15.97 -4.33 19.21
N PHE A 179 16.06 -4.20 20.54
CA PHE A 179 15.04 -4.71 21.45
C PHE A 179 13.79 -3.84 21.40
N PHE A 180 12.62 -4.45 21.52
CA PHE A 180 11.34 -3.75 21.43
C PHE A 180 10.29 -4.24 22.43
N GLN A 181 10.63 -5.23 23.28
CA GLN A 181 9.86 -5.60 24.45
C GLN A 181 10.76 -5.93 25.64
N LEU A 182 10.25 -5.61 26.83
CA LEU A 182 10.84 -5.89 28.13
C LEU A 182 9.73 -6.48 29.01
N CYS A 183 10.03 -7.57 29.69
CA CYS A 183 9.13 -8.23 30.63
C CYS A 183 9.83 -8.34 31.98
N ARG A 184 9.12 -8.00 33.05
CA ARG A 184 9.59 -8.18 34.43
C ARG A 184 9.38 -9.63 34.84
N LEU A 185 10.46 -10.30 35.29
CA LEU A 185 10.42 -11.68 35.78
C LEU A 185 10.75 -11.74 37.28
N GLU A 186 10.52 -12.89 37.90
CA GLU A 186 10.94 -13.15 39.28
C GLU A 186 12.48 -13.12 39.37
N GLY A 187 13.04 -12.04 39.91
CA GLY A 187 14.49 -11.87 40.10
C GLY A 187 15.27 -11.32 38.90
N GLY A 188 14.58 -10.77 37.89
CA GLY A 188 15.24 -10.18 36.74
C GLY A 188 14.32 -9.70 35.62
N PHE A 189 14.82 -9.74 34.40
CA PHE A 189 14.11 -9.21 33.22
C PHE A 189 14.26 -10.17 32.04
N CYS A 190 13.28 -10.16 31.14
CA CYS A 190 13.42 -10.72 29.81
C CYS A 190 13.30 -9.61 28.77
N MET A 191 14.26 -9.51 27.86
CA MET A 191 14.25 -8.55 26.76
C MET A 191 14.29 -9.28 25.42
N MET A 192 13.53 -8.77 24.45
CA MET A 192 13.36 -9.41 23.15
C MET A 192 13.67 -8.45 21.99
N SER A 193 14.48 -8.92 21.06
CA SER A 193 14.67 -8.38 19.71
C SER A 193 14.18 -9.41 18.68
N ALA A 194 14.22 -9.08 17.39
CA ALA A 194 13.81 -10.00 16.33
C ALA A 194 14.65 -11.29 16.30
N SER A 195 15.91 -11.22 16.75
CA SER A 195 16.91 -12.30 16.66
C SER A 195 17.25 -12.90 18.03
N LEU A 196 17.00 -12.19 19.14
CA LEU A 196 17.45 -12.53 20.48
C LEU A 196 16.32 -12.46 21.50
N LEU A 197 16.28 -13.46 22.37
CA LEU A 197 15.52 -13.47 23.61
C LEU A 197 16.49 -13.68 24.77
N ILE A 198 16.60 -12.69 25.65
CA ILE A 198 17.65 -12.63 26.69
C ILE A 198 17.01 -12.48 28.06
N CYS A 199 17.44 -13.28 29.04
CA CYS A 199 17.15 -13.03 30.45
C CYS A 199 18.34 -12.35 31.14
N LEU A 200 18.02 -11.38 31.99
CA LEU A 200 18.94 -10.61 32.80
C LEU A 200 18.62 -10.80 34.28
N ASP A 201 19.63 -10.77 35.15
CA ASP A 201 19.42 -10.57 36.58
C ASP A 201 19.22 -9.08 36.95
N GLU A 202 18.91 -8.80 38.21
CA GLU A 202 18.78 -7.42 38.76
C GLU A 202 20.04 -6.55 38.59
N ALA A 203 21.21 -7.16 38.38
CA ALA A 203 22.48 -6.46 38.20
C ALA A 203 22.84 -6.26 36.71
N GLY A 204 21.90 -6.55 35.79
CA GLY A 204 22.07 -6.40 34.34
C GLY A 204 23.02 -7.43 33.73
N ALA A 205 23.27 -8.56 34.40
CA ALA A 205 24.05 -9.66 33.84
C ALA A 205 23.15 -10.61 33.02
N GLU A 206 23.61 -11.00 31.83
CA GLU A 206 22.95 -12.04 31.03
C GLU A 206 23.01 -13.39 31.75
N THR A 207 21.84 -13.98 32.02
CA THR A 207 21.72 -15.28 32.70
C THR A 207 21.34 -16.41 31.73
N SER A 208 20.60 -16.11 30.66
CA SER A 208 20.16 -17.07 29.66
C SER A 208 19.86 -16.40 28.32
N ARG A 209 19.98 -17.15 27.21
CA ARG A 209 19.72 -16.66 25.87
C ARG A 209 19.08 -17.70 24.95
N GLN A 210 18.20 -17.23 24.07
CA GLN A 210 17.76 -17.93 22.86
C GLN A 210 18.02 -17.03 21.65
N SER A 211 18.32 -17.64 20.51
CA SER A 211 18.61 -16.92 19.28
C SER A 211 17.98 -17.62 18.08
N LEU A 212 17.49 -16.84 17.13
CA LEU A 212 17.04 -17.30 15.82
C LEU A 212 18.04 -16.89 14.74
N ASP A 213 18.19 -17.71 13.70
CA ASP A 213 18.95 -17.33 12.51
C ASP A 213 18.02 -16.56 11.57
N ALA A 214 18.26 -15.25 11.46
CA ALA A 214 17.49 -14.37 10.59
C ALA A 214 17.54 -14.79 9.11
N LYS A 215 18.52 -15.60 8.68
CA LYS A 215 18.62 -16.07 7.29
C LYS A 215 17.49 -17.01 6.89
N ASP A 216 16.91 -17.72 7.84
CA ASP A 216 15.82 -18.66 7.59
C ASP A 216 14.44 -17.98 7.68
N GLY A 217 14.40 -16.65 7.85
CA GLY A 217 13.19 -15.83 7.89
C GLY A 217 12.48 -15.78 9.25
N TRP A 218 12.88 -16.64 10.19
CA TRP A 218 12.29 -16.69 11.53
C TRP A 218 12.76 -15.53 12.41
N SER A 219 11.82 -14.93 13.12
CA SER A 219 12.08 -13.87 14.09
C SER A 219 11.13 -13.95 15.28
N PHE A 220 11.58 -13.49 16.44
CA PHE A 220 10.71 -13.26 17.59
C PHE A 220 9.87 -12.01 17.34
N ALA A 221 8.58 -12.09 17.67
CA ALA A 221 7.59 -11.05 17.35
C ALA A 221 6.93 -10.46 18.58
N ALA A 222 6.61 -11.28 19.60
CA ALA A 222 6.01 -10.82 20.84
C ALA A 222 6.34 -11.74 22.01
N ILE A 223 6.45 -11.21 23.24
CA ILE A 223 6.52 -11.96 24.49
C ILE A 223 5.37 -11.58 25.43
N GLN A 224 4.87 -12.57 26.18
CA GLN A 224 3.95 -12.37 27.29
C GLN A 224 4.22 -13.42 28.37
N GLU A 225 4.40 -13.00 29.62
CA GLU A 225 4.43 -13.92 30.77
C GLU A 225 3.00 -14.12 31.28
N ALA A 226 2.63 -15.38 31.53
CA ALA A 226 1.37 -15.74 32.16
C ALA A 226 1.51 -17.08 32.91
N ASP A 227 0.99 -17.14 34.13
CA ASP A 227 0.97 -18.34 34.98
C ASP A 227 2.33 -19.03 35.15
N GLY A 228 3.43 -18.27 35.23
CA GLY A 228 4.78 -18.79 35.41
C GLY A 228 5.39 -19.37 34.12
N VAL A 229 4.82 -19.04 32.96
CA VAL A 229 5.28 -19.46 31.64
C VAL A 229 5.52 -18.22 30.77
N LEU A 230 6.66 -18.18 30.10
CA LEU A 230 6.97 -17.16 29.11
C LEU A 230 6.51 -17.64 27.73
N TYR A 231 5.45 -17.03 27.22
CA TYR A 231 4.97 -17.23 25.87
C TYR A 231 5.69 -16.31 24.91
N VAL A 232 6.16 -16.86 23.79
CA VAL A 232 6.97 -16.17 22.79
C VAL A 232 6.42 -16.49 21.41
N LEU A 233 5.90 -15.48 20.75
CA LEU A 233 5.45 -15.57 19.36
C LEU A 233 6.67 -15.48 18.43
N THR A 234 6.79 -16.44 17.52
CA THR A 234 7.79 -16.42 16.44
C THR A 234 7.11 -16.47 15.08
N ARG A 235 7.61 -15.70 14.12
CA ARG A 235 7.04 -15.55 12.76
C ARG A 235 8.11 -15.81 11.70
N ASN A 236 7.72 -16.36 10.56
CA ASN A 236 8.56 -16.45 9.38
C ASN A 236 8.19 -15.35 8.38
N PHE A 237 9.14 -14.47 8.08
CA PHE A 237 8.93 -13.37 7.12
C PHE A 237 9.23 -13.74 5.67
N TYR A 238 9.82 -14.91 5.42
CA TYR A 238 10.22 -15.37 4.08
C TYR A 238 9.41 -16.57 3.57
N GLY A 239 8.55 -17.15 4.41
CA GLY A 239 7.76 -18.32 4.10
C GLY A 239 6.28 -18.13 4.42
N GLU A 240 5.45 -19.04 3.92
CA GLU A 240 3.99 -19.07 4.16
C GLU A 240 3.64 -19.77 5.49
N GLU A 241 4.63 -20.14 6.30
CA GLU A 241 4.37 -20.81 7.57
C GLU A 241 3.66 -19.88 8.56
N LEU A 242 2.58 -20.40 9.16
CA LEU A 242 1.90 -19.69 10.24
C LEU A 242 2.84 -19.51 11.45
N PRO A 243 2.64 -18.43 12.24
CA PRO A 243 3.42 -18.18 13.44
C PRO A 243 3.38 -19.35 14.43
N GLU A 244 4.43 -19.46 15.26
CA GLU A 244 4.47 -20.42 16.36
C GLU A 244 4.41 -19.68 17.70
N LEU A 245 3.57 -20.18 18.61
CA LEU A 245 3.54 -19.80 20.01
C LEU A 245 4.43 -20.76 20.80
N ARG A 246 5.64 -20.30 21.15
CA ARG A 246 6.65 -21.07 21.89
C ARG A 246 6.58 -20.77 23.37
N LYS A 247 6.67 -21.80 24.20
CA LYS A 247 6.63 -21.71 25.67
C LYS A 247 8.00 -21.95 26.24
N PHE A 248 8.42 -21.08 27.15
CA PHE A 248 9.70 -21.16 27.84
C PHE A 248 9.51 -21.06 29.35
N ALA A 249 10.39 -21.73 30.10
CA ALA A 249 10.54 -21.46 31.52
C ALA A 249 11.21 -20.08 31.70
N PRO A 250 10.57 -19.11 32.39
CA PRO A 250 11.02 -17.71 32.42
C PRO A 250 12.50 -17.53 32.85
N ASP A 251 12.95 -18.25 33.88
CA ASP A 251 14.28 -18.02 34.47
C ASP A 251 15.44 -18.60 33.64
N THR A 252 15.15 -19.60 32.79
CA THR A 252 16.19 -20.39 32.11
C THR A 252 16.10 -20.32 30.59
N LEU A 253 15.01 -19.78 30.08
CA LEU A 253 14.63 -19.87 28.66
C LEU A 253 14.73 -21.31 28.12
N SER A 254 14.47 -22.32 28.96
CA SER A 254 14.38 -23.70 28.51
C SER A 254 13.04 -23.92 27.80
N ALA A 255 13.09 -24.46 26.59
CA ALA A 255 11.91 -24.71 25.79
C ALA A 255 11.02 -25.77 26.45
N LEU A 256 9.72 -25.49 26.53
CA LEU A 256 8.71 -26.37 27.11
C LEU A 256 7.88 -27.04 26.00
N GLU A 257 7.18 -26.23 25.21
CA GLU A 257 6.30 -26.66 24.13
C GLU A 257 6.27 -25.58 23.04
N ALA A 258 5.90 -25.93 21.82
CA ALA A 258 5.60 -24.99 20.75
C ALA A 258 4.34 -25.45 20.02
N ASP A 259 3.42 -24.52 19.78
CA ASP A 259 2.17 -24.75 19.06
C ASP A 259 2.13 -23.83 17.82
N THR A 260 1.78 -24.36 16.65
CA THR A 260 1.53 -23.53 15.47
C THR A 260 0.19 -22.81 15.63
N CYS A 261 0.18 -21.50 15.41
CA CYS A 261 -1.04 -20.69 15.43
C CYS A 261 -1.99 -21.10 14.30
N THR A 262 -3.29 -20.86 14.49
CA THR A 262 -4.32 -21.15 13.48
C THR A 262 -4.54 -20.00 12.48
N SER A 263 -3.91 -18.85 12.73
CA SER A 263 -3.98 -17.64 11.91
C SER A 263 -2.65 -16.89 11.96
N GLU A 264 -2.49 -15.86 11.14
CA GLU A 264 -1.31 -15.00 11.14
C GLU A 264 -1.30 -14.03 12.33
N VAL A 265 -0.99 -14.54 13.52
CA VAL A 265 -0.87 -13.75 14.75
C VAL A 265 0.35 -12.83 14.68
N ILE A 266 0.16 -11.59 15.11
CA ILE A 266 1.16 -10.52 15.03
C ILE A 266 1.57 -10.04 16.43
N GLY A 267 0.62 -10.02 17.39
CA GLY A 267 0.85 -9.48 18.72
C GLY A 267 0.35 -10.37 19.85
N LEU A 268 0.95 -10.16 21.03
CA LEU A 268 0.58 -10.81 22.29
C LEU A 268 0.43 -9.78 23.41
N GLY A 269 -0.55 -10.02 24.27
CA GLY A 269 -0.79 -9.33 25.53
C GLY A 269 -1.51 -10.23 26.51
N LEU A 270 -2.10 -9.65 27.56
CA LEU A 270 -2.84 -10.38 28.58
C LEU A 270 -4.25 -9.82 28.75
N CYS A 271 -5.23 -10.72 28.82
CA CYS A 271 -6.58 -10.40 29.24
C CYS A 271 -6.63 -10.21 30.77
N ALA A 272 -7.61 -9.46 31.26
CA ALA A 272 -7.84 -9.24 32.69
C ALA A 272 -8.15 -10.55 33.45
N ASP A 273 -8.61 -11.59 32.74
CA ASP A 273 -8.89 -12.92 33.28
C ASP A 273 -7.68 -13.89 33.22
N GLY A 274 -6.53 -13.44 32.70
CA GLY A 274 -5.29 -14.20 32.62
C GLY A 274 -5.08 -14.97 31.31
N ARG A 275 -6.05 -14.98 30.39
CA ARG A 275 -5.85 -15.55 29.04
C ARG A 275 -4.90 -14.71 28.21
N LEU A 276 -4.31 -15.31 27.17
CA LEU A 276 -3.48 -14.56 26.24
C LEU A 276 -4.38 -13.72 25.33
N LEU A 277 -4.09 -12.42 25.25
CA LEU A 277 -4.70 -11.52 24.29
C LEU A 277 -3.89 -11.55 23.00
N MET A 278 -4.48 -12.02 21.91
CA MET A 278 -3.79 -12.24 20.64
C MET A 278 -4.42 -11.39 19.55
N GLY A 279 -3.58 -10.78 18.70
CA GLY A 279 -4.02 -9.94 17.59
C GLY A 279 -3.54 -10.44 16.24
N ASN A 280 -4.40 -10.38 15.24
CA ASN A 280 -4.07 -10.58 13.82
C ASN A 280 -4.73 -9.48 12.97
N ARG A 281 -4.66 -9.59 11.63
CA ARG A 281 -5.26 -8.62 10.68
C ARG A 281 -6.79 -8.59 10.65
N GLU A 282 -7.45 -9.58 11.24
CA GLU A 282 -8.92 -9.72 11.20
C GLU A 282 -9.57 -9.38 12.55
N GLU A 283 -8.89 -9.73 13.64
CA GLU A 283 -9.45 -9.64 14.99
C GLU A 283 -8.41 -9.49 16.10
N LEU A 284 -8.94 -9.06 17.25
CA LEU A 284 -8.36 -9.25 18.57
C LEU A 284 -9.16 -10.35 19.27
N PHE A 285 -8.49 -11.35 19.84
CA PHE A 285 -9.15 -12.51 20.45
C PHE A 285 -8.41 -12.98 21.70
N ALA A 286 -9.16 -13.58 22.63
CA ALA A 286 -8.60 -14.25 23.79
C ALA A 286 -8.28 -15.71 23.45
N TYR A 287 -7.13 -16.20 23.92
CA TYR A 287 -6.70 -17.58 23.77
C TYR A 287 -6.49 -18.24 25.14
N ASP A 288 -7.25 -19.30 25.40
CA ASP A 288 -7.09 -20.11 26.60
C ASP A 288 -5.95 -21.12 26.39
N THR A 289 -4.89 -20.99 27.17
CA THR A 289 -3.69 -21.82 27.03
C THR A 289 -3.88 -23.27 27.50
N GLY A 290 -4.89 -23.53 28.31
CA GLY A 290 -5.24 -24.86 28.82
C GLY A 290 -6.14 -25.64 27.87
N SER A 291 -7.25 -25.03 27.44
CA SER A 291 -8.21 -25.66 26.51
C SER A 291 -7.81 -25.54 25.03
N ARG A 292 -6.97 -24.54 24.70
CA ARG A 292 -6.60 -24.13 23.33
C ARG A 292 -7.78 -23.59 22.51
N GLU A 293 -8.81 -23.11 23.19
CA GLU A 293 -9.96 -22.46 22.56
C GLU A 293 -9.69 -20.96 22.38
N THR A 294 -10.25 -20.38 21.31
CA THR A 294 -10.20 -18.95 21.02
C THR A 294 -11.58 -18.31 21.20
N GLU A 295 -11.61 -17.08 21.69
CA GLU A 295 -12.81 -16.25 21.79
C GLU A 295 -12.57 -14.91 21.08
N PRO A 296 -13.26 -14.65 19.96
CA PRO A 296 -13.24 -13.34 19.29
C PRO A 296 -13.69 -12.24 20.26
N LEU A 297 -12.87 -11.21 20.44
CA LEU A 297 -13.20 -10.03 21.26
C LEU A 297 -13.56 -8.83 20.39
N VAL A 298 -12.86 -8.66 19.27
CA VAL A 298 -13.01 -7.54 18.35
C VAL A 298 -12.83 -8.04 16.92
N ARG A 299 -13.75 -7.70 16.02
CA ARG A 299 -13.58 -7.88 14.57
C ARG A 299 -13.27 -6.53 13.95
N TRP A 300 -12.09 -6.36 13.35
CA TRP A 300 -11.68 -5.04 12.83
C TRP A 300 -12.64 -4.53 11.75
N GLN A 301 -13.10 -5.43 10.89
CA GLN A 301 -14.08 -5.12 9.85
C GLN A 301 -15.40 -4.57 10.43
N GLU A 302 -15.87 -5.07 11.57
CA GLU A 302 -17.11 -4.58 12.18
C GLU A 302 -16.98 -3.13 12.66
N LEU A 303 -15.77 -2.74 13.09
CA LEU A 303 -15.41 -1.38 13.47
C LEU A 303 -15.06 -0.49 12.27
N GLY A 304 -14.95 -1.07 11.07
CA GLY A 304 -14.45 -0.40 9.89
C GLY A 304 -12.98 -0.01 9.97
N ALA A 305 -12.21 -0.65 10.86
CA ALA A 305 -10.78 -0.46 11.03
C ALA A 305 -9.99 -1.66 10.48
N ASN A 306 -8.68 -1.53 10.31
CA ASN A 306 -7.78 -2.66 10.09
C ASN A 306 -6.43 -2.33 10.75
N VAL A 307 -6.29 -2.75 12.00
CA VAL A 307 -5.22 -2.33 12.90
C VAL A 307 -4.19 -3.44 13.06
N LEU A 308 -2.93 -3.14 12.76
CA LEU A 308 -1.81 -4.02 13.06
C LEU A 308 -1.30 -3.71 14.48
N VAL A 309 -1.54 -4.64 15.40
CA VAL A 309 -1.15 -4.49 16.80
C VAL A 309 -0.13 -5.55 17.22
N GLU A 310 1.08 -5.11 17.57
CA GLU A 310 2.12 -5.99 18.12
C GLU A 310 1.97 -6.20 19.64
N GLN A 311 1.48 -5.17 20.35
CA GLN A 311 1.35 -5.19 21.81
C GLN A 311 -0.03 -4.69 22.23
N PRO A 312 -1.06 -5.56 22.24
CA PRO A 312 -2.38 -5.22 22.74
C PRO A 312 -2.42 -5.25 24.28
N TRP A 313 -3.07 -4.27 24.91
CA TRP A 313 -3.29 -4.22 26.35
C TRP A 313 -4.78 -4.12 26.65
N GLU A 314 -5.29 -4.98 27.53
CA GLU A 314 -6.64 -4.80 28.06
C GLU A 314 -6.65 -3.74 29.17
N LEU A 315 -7.59 -2.80 29.06
CA LEU A 315 -7.85 -1.73 30.02
C LEU A 315 -9.24 -1.91 30.63
N GLU A 316 -9.52 -1.21 31.74
CA GLU A 316 -10.88 -1.17 32.32
C GLU A 316 -11.90 -0.60 31.32
N ASP A 317 -11.52 0.42 30.55
CA ASP A 317 -12.38 1.09 29.57
C ASP A 317 -12.21 0.60 28.13
N GLY A 318 -11.51 -0.51 27.89
CA GLY A 318 -11.38 -1.12 26.56
C GLY A 318 -9.99 -1.71 26.30
N TYR A 319 -9.33 -1.30 25.21
CA TYR A 319 -8.00 -1.79 24.83
C TYR A 319 -7.08 -0.65 24.38
N LEU A 320 -5.79 -0.79 24.64
CA LEU A 320 -4.74 0.03 24.05
C LEU A 320 -3.99 -0.83 23.03
N LEU A 321 -3.76 -0.28 21.84
CA LEU A 321 -3.11 -0.96 20.73
C LEU A 321 -1.80 -0.24 20.45
N PHE A 322 -0.69 -0.95 20.54
CA PHE A 322 0.64 -0.35 20.37
C PHE A 322 1.50 -1.19 19.41
N SER A 323 2.16 -0.48 18.49
CA SER A 323 3.25 -1.00 17.68
C SER A 323 4.44 0.00 17.71
N PRO A 324 5.70 -0.47 17.84
CA PRO A 324 6.85 0.42 17.82
C PRO A 324 6.93 1.20 16.51
N GLY A 325 7.08 2.52 16.60
CA GLY A 325 7.09 3.43 15.44
C GLY A 325 5.78 4.19 15.24
N ASP A 326 4.73 3.86 15.99
CA ASP A 326 3.44 4.56 15.94
C ASP A 326 3.60 6.08 16.16
N THR A 327 2.95 6.85 15.31
CA THR A 327 2.92 8.33 15.34
C THR A 327 1.64 8.88 15.97
N SER A 328 0.82 7.99 16.55
CA SER A 328 -0.46 8.29 17.20
C SER A 328 -0.74 7.26 18.29
N LEU A 329 -1.59 7.60 19.25
CA LEU A 329 -2.06 6.68 20.28
C LEU A 329 -3.37 6.04 19.81
N GLN A 330 -3.41 4.71 19.78
CA GLN A 330 -4.54 3.94 19.24
C GLN A 330 -5.27 3.19 20.35
N ARG A 331 -6.59 3.38 20.47
CA ARG A 331 -7.41 2.78 21.53
C ARG A 331 -8.71 2.23 20.98
N LEU A 332 -9.22 1.18 21.63
CA LEU A 332 -10.61 0.76 21.54
C LEU A 332 -11.29 1.13 22.86
N ARG A 333 -12.37 1.90 22.82
CA ARG A 333 -13.08 2.34 24.03
C ARG A 333 -14.44 1.69 24.13
N ARG A 334 -14.80 1.25 25.33
CA ARG A 334 -16.14 0.77 25.69
C ARG A 334 -17.05 1.97 25.86
N VAL A 335 -17.93 2.21 24.90
CA VAL A 335 -18.90 3.30 24.91
C VAL A 335 -20.27 2.77 25.34
N PRO A 336 -20.91 3.36 26.37
CA PRO A 336 -22.21 2.91 26.83
C PRO A 336 -23.29 3.02 25.75
N GLY A 337 -24.12 1.99 25.60
CA GLY A 337 -25.19 1.92 24.61
C GLY A 337 -24.87 1.00 23.44
N GLN A 338 -25.87 0.80 22.57
CA GLN A 338 -25.72 0.03 21.34
C GLN A 338 -24.90 0.83 20.31
N ALA A 339 -24.13 0.11 19.48
CA ALA A 339 -23.45 0.73 18.35
C ALA A 339 -24.46 1.40 17.42
N PRO A 340 -24.13 2.56 16.82
CA PRO A 340 -24.97 3.15 15.78
C PRO A 340 -25.14 2.16 14.63
N GLU A 341 -26.39 2.01 14.16
CA GLU A 341 -26.68 1.19 12.98
C GLU A 341 -26.21 1.96 11.74
N ARG A 342 -25.22 1.38 11.05
CA ARG A 342 -24.66 1.92 9.80
C ARG A 342 -25.17 1.12 8.61
N THR A 343 -25.50 1.79 7.52
CA THR A 343 -25.73 1.12 6.23
C THR A 343 -24.39 0.58 5.73
N VAL A 344 -24.32 -0.73 5.53
CA VAL A 344 -23.11 -1.42 5.06
C VAL A 344 -23.16 -1.55 3.55
N LEU A 345 -22.12 -1.05 2.87
CA LEU A 345 -21.89 -1.23 1.44
C LEU A 345 -20.72 -2.18 1.23
N THR A 346 -20.86 -3.09 0.27
CA THR A 346 -19.83 -4.07 -0.07
C THR A 346 -18.89 -3.52 -1.15
N LEU A 347 -17.58 -3.61 -0.93
CA LEU A 347 -16.54 -3.16 -1.86
C LEU A 347 -15.65 -4.33 -2.31
N ALA A 348 -15.63 -4.62 -3.60
CA ALA A 348 -14.61 -5.50 -4.17
C ALA A 348 -13.39 -4.69 -4.62
N VAL A 349 -12.26 -4.89 -3.95
CA VAL A 349 -10.97 -4.32 -4.37
C VAL A 349 -10.30 -5.29 -5.33
N VAL A 350 -10.38 -5.02 -6.63
CA VAL A 350 -9.83 -5.82 -7.71
C VAL A 350 -8.41 -5.35 -8.01
N CYS A 351 -7.39 -6.15 -7.69
CA CYS A 351 -6.01 -5.69 -7.76
C CYS A 351 -5.10 -6.62 -8.58
N GLY A 352 -4.17 -6.00 -9.32
CA GLY A 352 -3.06 -6.70 -10.00
C GLY A 352 -1.78 -6.80 -9.14
N ASP A 353 -1.72 -6.07 -8.04
CA ASP A 353 -0.62 -6.05 -7.07
C ASP A 353 -1.17 -5.67 -5.68
N THR A 354 -0.37 -5.84 -4.63
CA THR A 354 -0.72 -5.46 -3.26
C THR A 354 -1.02 -3.96 -3.22
N PRO A 355 -2.24 -3.56 -2.81
CA PRO A 355 -2.57 -2.14 -2.63
C PRO A 355 -1.61 -1.46 -1.66
N PHE A 356 -1.11 -0.29 -2.04
CA PHE A 356 -0.24 0.50 -1.16
C PHE A 356 -0.97 0.93 0.12
N GLY A 357 -0.24 1.07 1.23
CA GLY A 357 -0.84 1.35 2.55
C GLY A 357 -1.77 2.56 2.57
N ALA A 358 -1.43 3.63 1.83
CA ALA A 358 -2.27 4.83 1.71
C ALA A 358 -3.67 4.55 1.10
N PHE A 359 -3.78 3.58 0.19
CA PHE A 359 -5.06 3.18 -0.39
C PHE A 359 -5.95 2.51 0.65
N THR A 360 -5.41 1.57 1.43
CA THR A 360 -6.18 0.93 2.51
C THR A 360 -6.48 1.88 3.66
N GLN A 361 -5.59 2.84 3.96
CA GLN A 361 -5.81 3.87 4.96
C GLN A 361 -7.01 4.75 4.58
N MET A 362 -7.13 5.14 3.31
CA MET A 362 -8.29 5.90 2.82
C MET A 362 -9.62 5.19 3.13
N LEU A 363 -9.69 3.87 2.95
CA LEU A 363 -10.91 3.09 3.24
C LEU A 363 -11.23 3.09 4.74
N GLN A 364 -10.21 2.96 5.58
CA GLN A 364 -10.35 3.01 7.03
C GLN A 364 -10.79 4.40 7.49
N ASP A 365 -10.14 5.46 7.00
CA ASP A 365 -10.46 6.84 7.36
C ASP A 365 -11.88 7.23 6.96
N PHE A 366 -12.38 6.73 5.82
CA PHE A 366 -13.79 6.87 5.48
C PHE A 366 -14.66 6.26 6.57
N ASN A 367 -14.48 4.97 6.88
CA ASN A 367 -15.29 4.27 7.87
C ASN A 367 -15.24 4.89 9.27
N LEU A 368 -14.07 5.41 9.69
CA LEU A 368 -13.90 6.08 10.97
C LEU A 368 -14.52 7.49 10.98
N SER A 369 -14.65 8.14 9.82
CA SER A 369 -15.28 9.45 9.69
C SER A 369 -16.81 9.43 9.59
N GLN A 370 -17.42 8.25 9.39
CA GLN A 370 -18.85 8.13 9.07
C GLN A 370 -19.66 7.53 10.21
N ASP A 371 -20.79 8.16 10.52
CA ASP A 371 -21.81 7.64 11.44
C ASP A 371 -22.93 6.87 10.71
N ALA A 372 -23.09 7.10 9.40
CA ALA A 372 -24.20 6.57 8.62
C ALA A 372 -23.83 5.37 7.75
N TYR A 373 -22.58 5.30 7.29
CA TYR A 373 -22.13 4.31 6.32
C TYR A 373 -20.90 3.55 6.82
N ARG A 374 -20.78 2.29 6.40
CA ARG A 374 -19.56 1.48 6.55
C ARG A 374 -19.30 0.73 5.25
N ILE A 375 -18.05 0.72 4.82
CA ILE A 375 -17.58 -0.07 3.69
C ILE A 375 -16.98 -1.36 4.23
N ASP A 376 -17.55 -2.49 3.83
CA ASP A 376 -16.97 -3.81 4.04
C ASP A 376 -16.27 -4.21 2.74
N TRP A 377 -14.93 -4.24 2.77
CA TRP A 377 -14.14 -4.51 1.58
C TRP A 377 -13.49 -5.90 1.58
N THR A 378 -13.28 -6.45 0.39
CA THR A 378 -12.54 -7.71 0.17
C THR A 378 -11.60 -7.54 -1.01
N LEU A 379 -10.36 -8.00 -0.87
CA LEU A 379 -9.37 -7.96 -1.95
C LEU A 379 -9.53 -9.19 -2.83
N TYR A 380 -9.54 -8.98 -4.15
CA TYR A 380 -9.58 -10.02 -5.17
C TYR A 380 -8.43 -9.87 -6.15
N THR A 381 -7.65 -10.94 -6.34
CA THR A 381 -6.45 -10.92 -7.17
C THR A 381 -6.19 -12.28 -7.82
N ASP A 382 -5.66 -12.26 -9.04
CA ASP A 382 -5.06 -13.43 -9.71
C ASP A 382 -3.50 -13.36 -9.67
N SER A 383 -2.95 -12.30 -9.05
CA SER A 383 -1.53 -12.01 -8.97
C SER A 383 -0.86 -12.74 -7.82
N GLN A 384 0.28 -13.37 -8.08
CA GLN A 384 1.14 -13.95 -7.04
C GLN A 384 1.87 -12.91 -6.17
N TYR A 385 1.74 -11.63 -6.50
CA TYR A 385 2.38 -10.50 -5.79
C TYR A 385 1.43 -9.81 -4.81
N ALA A 386 0.20 -10.30 -4.69
CA ALA A 386 -0.82 -9.75 -3.81
C ALA A 386 -1.54 -10.84 -3.04
N ASP A 387 -1.82 -10.57 -1.78
CA ASP A 387 -2.67 -11.42 -0.94
C ASP A 387 -4.14 -10.99 -1.12
N GLY A 388 -5.01 -11.95 -1.42
CA GLY A 388 -6.44 -11.72 -1.58
C GLY A 388 -7.17 -12.97 -2.02
N GLU A 389 -8.50 -12.88 -2.09
CA GLU A 389 -9.35 -13.95 -2.61
C GLU A 389 -9.14 -14.13 -4.12
N PRO A 390 -9.25 -15.36 -4.65
CA PRO A 390 -9.16 -15.59 -6.09
C PRO A 390 -10.24 -14.81 -6.86
N ALA A 391 -9.89 -14.13 -7.96
CA ALA A 391 -10.85 -13.33 -8.71
C ALA A 391 -12.00 -14.17 -9.34
N ASP A 392 -11.79 -15.48 -9.51
CA ASP A 392 -12.84 -16.42 -9.93
C ASP A 392 -14.02 -16.51 -8.95
N LEU A 393 -13.81 -16.25 -7.66
CA LEU A 393 -14.89 -16.16 -6.68
C LEU A 393 -15.79 -14.96 -6.99
N LEU A 394 -15.20 -13.78 -7.20
CA LEU A 394 -15.93 -12.58 -7.58
C LEU A 394 -16.67 -12.76 -8.91
N ARG A 395 -16.03 -13.35 -9.93
CA ARG A 395 -16.69 -13.68 -11.21
C ARG A 395 -17.92 -14.58 -11.01
N THR A 396 -17.83 -15.56 -10.10
CA THR A 396 -18.93 -16.46 -9.78
C THR A 396 -20.10 -15.73 -9.11
N GLU A 397 -19.82 -14.85 -8.15
CA GLU A 397 -20.83 -14.03 -7.48
C GLU A 397 -21.53 -13.08 -8.45
N LEU A 398 -20.78 -12.45 -9.38
CA LEU A 398 -21.34 -11.62 -10.44
C LEU A 398 -22.30 -12.40 -11.35
N ILE A 399 -21.90 -13.58 -11.82
CA ILE A 399 -22.77 -14.45 -12.65
C ILE A 399 -24.02 -14.89 -11.88
N ALA A 400 -23.90 -15.10 -10.57
CA ALA A 400 -25.01 -15.48 -9.71
C ALA A 400 -25.95 -14.31 -9.35
N GLY A 401 -25.67 -13.10 -9.83
CA GLY A 401 -26.45 -11.90 -9.52
C GLY A 401 -26.28 -11.44 -8.07
N ARG A 402 -25.11 -11.66 -7.47
CA ARG A 402 -24.72 -11.22 -6.13
C ARG A 402 -23.46 -10.36 -6.20
N GLY A 403 -23.41 -9.44 -7.17
CA GLY A 403 -22.31 -8.49 -7.30
C GLY A 403 -22.23 -7.53 -6.10
N PRO A 404 -21.05 -6.96 -5.81
CA PRO A 404 -20.88 -5.98 -4.74
C PRO A 404 -21.57 -4.65 -5.08
N ASP A 405 -21.73 -3.80 -4.08
CA ASP A 405 -22.26 -2.46 -4.25
C ASP A 405 -21.26 -1.53 -4.96
N LEU A 406 -19.97 -1.73 -4.67
CA LEU A 406 -18.87 -0.89 -5.10
C LEU A 406 -17.70 -1.75 -5.60
N PHE A 407 -16.90 -1.16 -6.48
CA PHE A 407 -15.62 -1.69 -6.93
C PHE A 407 -14.52 -0.68 -6.67
N ALA A 408 -13.33 -1.18 -6.41
CA ALA A 408 -12.11 -0.40 -6.57
C ALA A 408 -11.13 -1.20 -7.43
N PHE A 409 -10.44 -0.52 -8.34
CA PHE A 409 -9.43 -1.14 -9.18
C PHE A 409 -8.07 -0.62 -8.76
N TYR A 410 -7.10 -1.51 -8.59
CA TYR A 410 -5.75 -1.15 -8.18
C TYR A 410 -4.68 -1.85 -9.02
N THR A 411 -3.71 -1.09 -9.51
CA THR A 411 -2.55 -1.61 -10.23
C THR A 411 -1.30 -0.80 -9.94
N ASN A 412 -0.15 -1.46 -9.98
CA ASN A 412 1.16 -0.80 -10.00
C ASN A 412 1.54 -0.31 -11.40
N GLY A 413 0.66 -0.43 -12.40
CA GLY A 413 0.87 -0.04 -13.79
C GLY A 413 1.48 -1.12 -14.69
N TYR A 414 1.99 -2.22 -14.11
CA TYR A 414 2.63 -3.31 -14.86
C TYR A 414 1.76 -4.57 -14.90
N THR A 415 1.00 -4.82 -13.83
CA THR A 415 0.11 -5.97 -13.74
C THR A 415 -1.34 -5.51 -13.84
N PRO A 416 -2.08 -5.86 -14.90
CA PRO A 416 -3.46 -5.44 -15.04
C PRO A 416 -4.35 -6.07 -13.95
N ALA A 417 -5.42 -5.36 -13.58
CA ALA A 417 -6.44 -5.92 -12.71
C ALA A 417 -7.18 -7.07 -13.43
N PRO A 418 -7.58 -8.13 -12.71
CA PRO A 418 -8.20 -9.31 -13.32
C PRO A 418 -9.62 -9.11 -13.90
N LEU A 419 -10.21 -7.92 -13.74
CA LEU A 419 -11.51 -7.52 -14.29
C LEU A 419 -11.43 -6.09 -14.82
N ALA A 420 -12.09 -5.84 -15.94
CA ALA A 420 -12.25 -4.50 -16.50
C ALA A 420 -13.45 -3.78 -15.86
N ALA A 421 -13.34 -2.48 -15.61
CA ALA A 421 -14.40 -1.70 -15.00
C ALA A 421 -15.66 -1.65 -15.88
N GLU A 422 -15.47 -1.57 -17.19
CA GLU A 422 -16.52 -1.53 -18.22
C GLU A 422 -17.40 -2.78 -18.22
N ASP A 423 -16.88 -3.92 -17.74
CA ASP A 423 -17.61 -5.19 -17.72
C ASP A 423 -18.49 -5.35 -16.47
N VAL A 424 -18.13 -4.67 -15.36
CA VAL A 424 -18.73 -4.93 -14.03
C VAL A 424 -19.39 -3.71 -13.39
N CYS A 425 -19.02 -2.49 -13.80
CA CYS A 425 -19.52 -1.25 -13.22
C CYS A 425 -20.68 -0.65 -14.03
N ALA A 426 -21.51 0.13 -13.34
CA ALA A 426 -22.50 1.01 -13.96
C ALA A 426 -21.88 2.33 -14.40
N ASP A 427 -22.55 3.04 -15.31
CA ASP A 427 -22.20 4.41 -15.67
C ASP A 427 -22.34 5.33 -14.44
N LEU A 428 -21.28 6.06 -14.12
CA LEU A 428 -21.18 6.95 -12.97
C LEU A 428 -21.78 8.34 -13.23
N LEU A 429 -21.96 8.73 -14.48
CA LEU A 429 -22.47 10.07 -14.81
C LEU A 429 -23.82 10.39 -14.13
N PRO A 430 -24.79 9.46 -14.06
CA PRO A 430 -26.03 9.71 -13.33
C PRO A 430 -25.85 9.89 -11.81
N LEU A 431 -24.84 9.24 -11.22
CA LEU A 431 -24.55 9.33 -9.78
C LEU A 431 -23.84 10.64 -9.43
N LEU A 432 -22.82 10.98 -10.21
CA LEU A 432 -21.95 12.13 -9.97
C LEU A 432 -22.57 13.46 -10.44
N GLY A 433 -23.55 13.40 -11.36
CA GLY A 433 -24.28 14.57 -11.84
C GLY A 433 -23.35 15.69 -12.37
N ASP A 434 -23.73 16.95 -12.11
CA ASP A 434 -22.95 18.13 -12.51
C ASP A 434 -21.70 18.38 -11.62
N GLU A 435 -21.46 17.57 -10.59
CA GLU A 435 -20.41 17.80 -9.59
C GLU A 435 -19.03 17.34 -10.10
N LEU A 436 -18.96 16.24 -10.86
CA LEU A 436 -17.74 15.86 -11.59
C LEU A 436 -17.70 16.58 -12.95
N THR A 437 -17.11 17.78 -12.95
CA THR A 437 -16.86 18.50 -14.19
C THR A 437 -15.61 17.96 -14.91
N ARG A 438 -15.53 18.18 -16.23
CA ARG A 438 -14.33 17.82 -17.03
C ARG A 438 -13.03 18.36 -16.43
N ASP A 439 -13.11 19.57 -15.85
CA ASP A 439 -11.97 20.29 -15.27
C ASP A 439 -11.64 19.82 -13.84
N ALA A 440 -12.43 18.92 -13.26
CA ALA A 440 -12.14 18.30 -11.96
C ALA A 440 -10.99 17.28 -12.06
N LEU A 441 -10.84 16.65 -13.23
CA LEU A 441 -9.76 15.71 -13.53
C LEU A 441 -8.59 16.39 -14.23
N LEU A 442 -7.45 15.71 -14.27
CA LEU A 442 -6.29 16.15 -15.05
C LEU A 442 -6.67 16.43 -16.52
N PRO A 443 -5.95 17.36 -17.19
CA PRO A 443 -6.26 17.75 -18.57
C PRO A 443 -6.41 16.55 -19.50
N GLY A 444 -7.55 16.50 -20.22
CA GLY A 444 -7.88 15.44 -21.19
C GLY A 444 -8.32 14.10 -20.58
N LEU A 445 -8.06 13.83 -19.30
CA LEU A 445 -8.31 12.52 -18.69
C LEU A 445 -9.79 12.14 -18.70
N PHE A 446 -10.69 13.08 -18.43
CA PHE A 446 -12.14 12.82 -18.45
C PHE A 446 -12.62 12.29 -19.80
N ASP A 447 -12.21 12.94 -20.90
CA ASP A 447 -12.61 12.53 -22.25
C ASP A 447 -11.98 11.17 -22.63
N LEU A 448 -10.74 10.90 -22.19
CA LEU A 448 -10.06 9.63 -22.45
C LEU A 448 -10.70 8.43 -21.74
N MET A 449 -11.38 8.66 -20.61
CA MET A 449 -12.06 7.63 -19.84
C MET A 449 -13.50 7.35 -20.30
N GLN A 450 -13.97 8.05 -21.34
CA GLN A 450 -15.32 7.91 -21.88
C GLN A 450 -15.34 7.54 -23.38
N PRO A 451 -14.66 6.47 -23.82
CA PRO A 451 -14.58 6.14 -25.24
C PRO A 451 -15.95 5.85 -25.87
N ASP A 452 -16.93 5.37 -25.10
CA ASP A 452 -18.31 5.11 -25.55
C ASP A 452 -19.35 6.10 -24.96
N GLY A 453 -18.88 7.18 -24.32
CA GLY A 453 -19.72 8.19 -23.69
C GLY A 453 -20.20 7.86 -22.27
N ALA A 454 -19.87 6.70 -21.71
CA ALA A 454 -20.11 6.35 -20.31
C ALA A 454 -18.83 6.45 -19.48
N LEU A 455 -18.95 6.74 -18.18
CA LEU A 455 -17.82 6.73 -17.24
C LEU A 455 -18.00 5.58 -16.25
N TYR A 456 -17.28 4.47 -16.44
CA TYR A 456 -17.44 3.27 -15.60
C TYR A 456 -16.62 3.32 -14.30
N GLN A 457 -15.64 4.23 -14.22
CA GLN A 457 -14.75 4.35 -13.07
C GLN A 457 -14.31 5.80 -12.83
N LEU A 458 -14.27 6.21 -11.56
CA LEU A 458 -13.75 7.48 -11.09
C LEU A 458 -12.26 7.30 -10.75
N PRO A 459 -11.32 7.90 -11.49
CA PRO A 459 -9.91 7.77 -11.20
C PRO A 459 -9.55 8.51 -9.90
N LEU A 460 -8.73 7.89 -9.05
CA LEU A 460 -8.19 8.50 -7.83
C LEU A 460 -6.74 8.90 -8.03
N THR A 461 -5.91 7.98 -8.55
CA THR A 461 -4.49 8.21 -8.82
C THR A 461 -4.11 7.74 -10.22
N VAL A 462 -3.11 8.41 -10.79
CA VAL A 462 -2.59 8.11 -12.13
C VAL A 462 -1.07 8.02 -12.13
N SER A 463 -0.50 7.51 -13.21
CA SER A 463 0.86 7.81 -13.65
C SER A 463 0.87 8.47 -15.01
N VAL A 464 1.95 9.21 -15.27
CA VAL A 464 2.26 9.72 -16.61
C VAL A 464 3.53 9.04 -17.10
N ASP A 465 3.40 8.21 -18.13
CA ASP A 465 4.53 7.56 -18.79
C ASP A 465 5.05 8.42 -19.93
N THR A 466 6.35 8.70 -19.92
CA THR A 466 7.01 9.54 -20.91
C THR A 466 8.50 9.23 -21.02
N LEU A 467 9.14 9.80 -22.03
CA LEU A 467 10.59 9.83 -22.18
C LEU A 467 11.09 11.23 -21.89
N VAL A 468 12.07 11.35 -20.99
CA VAL A 468 12.74 12.62 -20.68
C VAL A 468 14.07 12.68 -21.42
N ALA A 469 14.31 13.77 -22.13
CA ALA A 469 15.52 13.99 -22.91
C ALA A 469 16.11 15.37 -22.64
N PRO A 470 17.41 15.58 -22.85
CA PRO A 470 18.04 16.90 -22.74
C PRO A 470 17.53 17.84 -23.85
N SER A 471 17.05 19.04 -23.49
CA SER A 471 16.42 19.96 -24.46
C SER A 471 17.35 20.38 -25.59
N ARG A 472 18.66 20.40 -25.35
CA ARG A 472 19.67 20.70 -26.36
C ARG A 472 19.70 19.67 -27.52
N LEU A 473 19.23 18.44 -27.29
CA LEU A 473 19.17 17.38 -28.32
C LEU A 473 17.75 17.19 -28.85
N ILE A 474 16.75 17.25 -27.95
CA ILE A 474 15.34 17.14 -28.28
C ILE A 474 14.63 18.35 -27.65
N PRO A 475 14.42 19.45 -28.40
CA PRO A 475 13.97 20.72 -27.83
C PRO A 475 12.47 20.80 -27.59
N GLU A 476 11.68 19.96 -28.27
CA GLU A 476 10.22 20.02 -28.26
C GLU A 476 9.64 18.61 -27.97
N PRO A 477 8.46 18.52 -27.32
CA PRO A 477 7.72 17.27 -27.18
C PRO A 477 7.33 16.65 -28.53
N GLY A 478 7.00 15.35 -28.54
CA GLY A 478 6.49 14.68 -29.74
C GLY A 478 7.58 14.25 -30.71
N ALA A 479 8.78 13.94 -30.20
CA ALA A 479 9.92 13.61 -31.01
C ALA A 479 9.69 12.38 -31.89
N THR A 480 10.06 12.48 -33.16
CA THR A 480 9.97 11.41 -34.14
C THR A 480 11.12 10.41 -33.97
N PHE A 481 10.96 9.21 -34.55
CA PHE A 481 12.03 8.22 -34.63
C PHE A 481 13.35 8.80 -35.19
N ALA A 482 13.26 9.67 -36.19
CA ALA A 482 14.41 10.30 -36.82
C ALA A 482 15.13 11.30 -35.88
N GLU A 483 14.39 12.05 -35.08
CA GLU A 483 14.96 13.00 -34.10
C GLU A 483 15.66 12.26 -32.96
N PHE A 484 15.08 11.15 -32.48
CA PHE A 484 15.76 10.27 -31.54
C PHE A 484 17.07 9.72 -32.12
N GLU A 485 17.08 9.22 -33.36
CA GLU A 485 18.30 8.75 -34.00
C GLU A 485 19.34 9.87 -34.22
N GLN A 486 18.90 11.08 -34.53
CA GLN A 486 19.77 12.25 -34.61
C GLN A 486 20.37 12.60 -33.24
N ALA A 487 19.58 12.55 -32.16
CA ALA A 487 20.08 12.73 -30.80
C ALA A 487 21.11 11.63 -30.44
N ARG A 488 20.83 10.38 -30.80
CA ARG A 488 21.73 9.24 -30.57
C ARG A 488 23.08 9.38 -31.28
N SER A 489 23.10 9.98 -32.46
CA SER A 489 24.36 10.28 -33.18
C SER A 489 25.27 11.29 -32.46
N GLN A 490 24.73 12.05 -31.51
CA GLN A 490 25.42 13.05 -30.70
C GLN A 490 25.65 12.58 -29.25
N MET A 491 25.34 11.31 -28.96
CA MET A 491 25.50 10.71 -27.64
C MET A 491 26.99 10.61 -27.25
N PRO A 492 27.38 10.99 -26.02
CA PRO A 492 28.74 10.80 -25.54
C PRO A 492 29.19 9.34 -25.51
N ASP A 493 30.50 9.13 -25.64
CA ASP A 493 31.10 7.82 -25.45
C ASP A 493 30.84 7.30 -24.02
N GLY A 494 30.46 6.03 -23.91
CA GLY A 494 30.17 5.36 -22.63
C GLY A 494 28.74 5.53 -22.12
N TRP A 495 27.89 6.29 -22.82
CA TRP A 495 26.46 6.33 -22.52
C TRP A 495 25.69 5.23 -23.25
N VAL A 496 24.53 4.90 -22.73
CA VAL A 496 23.54 4.03 -23.38
C VAL A 496 22.31 4.85 -23.82
N PRO A 497 21.57 4.45 -24.87
CA PRO A 497 20.40 5.21 -25.30
C PRO A 497 19.32 5.30 -24.20
N ILE A 498 19.10 4.19 -23.51
CA ILE A 498 18.18 3.98 -22.39
C ILE A 498 18.80 2.92 -21.45
N ASP A 499 18.34 2.83 -20.20
CA ASP A 499 18.88 1.89 -19.21
C ASP A 499 18.91 0.44 -19.72
N SER A 500 19.99 -0.28 -19.44
CA SER A 500 20.24 -1.63 -19.99
C SER A 500 19.21 -2.67 -19.56
N TRP A 501 18.54 -2.48 -18.42
CA TRP A 501 17.48 -3.38 -17.95
C TRP A 501 16.23 -3.31 -18.82
N ASN A 502 16.05 -2.22 -19.58
CA ASN A 502 14.87 -1.99 -20.41
C ASN A 502 15.01 -2.66 -21.78
N THR A 503 14.64 -3.95 -21.86
CA THR A 503 14.71 -4.73 -23.10
C THR A 503 13.87 -4.14 -24.23
N PRO A 504 14.10 -4.52 -25.52
CA PRO A 504 13.23 -4.12 -26.62
C PRO A 504 11.75 -4.42 -26.40
N GLY A 505 11.44 -5.54 -25.72
CA GLY A 505 10.07 -5.91 -25.38
C GLY A 505 9.46 -4.98 -24.33
N ASN A 506 10.22 -4.66 -23.29
CA ASN A 506 9.79 -3.73 -22.24
C ASN A 506 9.56 -2.33 -22.82
N LEU A 507 10.49 -1.84 -23.65
CA LEU A 507 10.35 -0.55 -24.32
C LEU A 507 9.14 -0.53 -25.25
N PHE A 508 8.90 -1.62 -25.99
CA PHE A 508 7.73 -1.74 -26.86
C PHE A 508 6.41 -1.74 -26.06
N ALA A 509 6.37 -2.31 -24.85
CA ALA A 509 5.18 -2.29 -24.00
C ALA A 509 4.67 -0.86 -23.74
N PHE A 510 5.56 0.12 -23.59
CA PHE A 510 5.19 1.53 -23.47
C PHE A 510 4.74 2.16 -24.80
N CYS A 511 5.20 1.64 -25.94
CA CYS A 511 4.75 2.11 -27.26
C CYS A 511 3.35 1.57 -27.65
N VAL A 512 2.93 0.43 -27.08
CA VAL A 512 1.69 -0.26 -27.43
C VAL A 512 0.43 0.62 -27.36
N PRO A 513 0.18 1.41 -26.30
CA PRO A 513 -0.99 2.28 -26.24
C PRO A 513 -1.09 3.24 -27.44
N PHE A 514 0.04 3.79 -27.88
CA PHE A 514 0.10 4.68 -29.04
C PHE A 514 -0.10 3.92 -30.35
N CYS A 515 0.44 2.70 -30.47
CA CYS A 515 0.19 1.83 -31.62
C CYS A 515 -1.31 1.49 -31.73
N ILE A 516 -1.96 1.11 -30.63
CA ILE A 516 -3.40 0.81 -30.63
C ILE A 516 -4.20 2.05 -31.04
N GLY A 517 -3.94 3.21 -30.43
CA GLY A 517 -4.66 4.44 -30.76
C GLY A 517 -4.44 4.93 -32.21
N THR A 518 -3.32 4.55 -32.84
CA THR A 518 -3.02 4.93 -34.24
C THR A 518 -3.58 3.93 -35.24
N TYR A 519 -3.51 2.63 -34.94
CA TYR A 519 -3.70 1.56 -35.92
C TYR A 519 -4.96 0.74 -35.70
N ALA A 520 -5.74 0.95 -34.63
CA ALA A 520 -6.98 0.24 -34.37
C ALA A 520 -8.17 1.20 -34.22
N ASP A 521 -9.29 0.81 -34.81
CA ASP A 521 -10.60 1.45 -34.67
C ASP A 521 -11.59 0.41 -34.14
N ARG A 522 -11.94 0.55 -32.86
CA ARG A 522 -12.86 -0.36 -32.18
C ARG A 522 -14.28 -0.25 -32.70
N GLU A 523 -14.76 0.96 -33.00
CA GLU A 523 -16.13 1.18 -33.48
C GLU A 523 -16.31 0.60 -34.88
N ALA A 524 -15.32 0.80 -35.75
CA ALA A 524 -15.31 0.20 -37.07
C ALA A 524 -15.01 -1.30 -37.05
N GLY A 525 -14.39 -1.81 -35.97
CA GLY A 525 -13.91 -3.18 -35.86
C GLY A 525 -12.78 -3.47 -36.85
N THR A 526 -11.89 -2.51 -37.07
CA THR A 526 -10.82 -2.57 -38.08
C THR A 526 -9.47 -2.18 -37.51
N CYS A 527 -8.39 -2.69 -38.08
CA CYS A 527 -7.02 -2.25 -37.76
C CYS A 527 -6.12 -2.28 -38.99
N ASP A 528 -5.01 -1.54 -38.95
CA ASP A 528 -3.95 -1.53 -39.97
C ASP A 528 -2.55 -1.42 -39.33
N PHE A 529 -1.99 -2.56 -38.93
CA PHE A 529 -0.64 -2.69 -38.39
C PHE A 529 0.42 -2.98 -39.47
N GLU A 530 0.01 -3.32 -40.71
CA GLU A 530 0.93 -3.60 -41.82
C GLU A 530 1.47 -2.32 -42.48
N THR A 531 1.88 -1.36 -41.65
CA THR A 531 2.34 -0.03 -42.08
C THR A 531 3.84 0.14 -41.85
N GLN A 532 4.47 1.05 -42.61
CA GLN A 532 5.88 1.40 -42.36
C GLN A 532 6.08 1.99 -40.97
N GLY A 533 5.15 2.80 -40.47
CA GLY A 533 5.27 3.42 -39.14
C GLY A 533 5.28 2.40 -38.00
N PHE A 534 4.49 1.33 -38.11
CA PHE A 534 4.52 0.25 -37.11
C PHE A 534 5.83 -0.54 -37.17
N ASN A 535 6.34 -0.83 -38.37
CA ASN A 535 7.65 -1.47 -38.54
C ASN A 535 8.80 -0.60 -38.00
N ASP A 536 8.72 0.72 -38.20
CA ASP A 536 9.71 1.68 -37.66
C ASP A 536 9.69 1.69 -36.12
N CYS A 537 8.50 1.58 -35.51
CA CYS A 537 8.37 1.45 -34.05
C CYS A 537 9.07 0.19 -33.52
N LEU A 538 8.82 -0.97 -34.13
CA LEU A 538 9.50 -2.22 -33.77
C LEU A 538 11.02 -2.09 -33.94
N ALA A 539 11.47 -1.55 -35.07
CA ALA A 539 12.88 -1.37 -35.36
C ALA A 539 13.57 -0.43 -34.35
N TRP A 540 12.90 0.66 -33.98
CA TRP A 540 13.38 1.59 -32.96
C TRP A 540 13.50 0.90 -31.59
N CYS A 541 12.47 0.18 -31.14
CA CYS A 541 12.52 -0.55 -29.87
C CYS A 541 13.68 -1.56 -29.84
N LYS A 542 13.92 -2.26 -30.96
CA LYS A 542 15.05 -3.21 -31.09
C LYS A 542 16.42 -2.54 -31.10
N ALA A 543 16.51 -1.31 -31.63
CA ALA A 543 17.75 -0.57 -31.72
C ALA A 543 18.09 0.22 -30.45
N TRP A 544 17.08 0.58 -29.66
CA TRP A 544 17.21 1.37 -28.43
C TRP A 544 17.18 0.53 -27.16
N GLY A 545 16.42 -0.56 -27.13
CA GLY A 545 16.29 -1.40 -25.95
C GLY A 545 17.62 -2.03 -25.53
N GLY A 546 17.82 -2.10 -24.21
CA GLY A 546 18.95 -2.75 -23.57
C GLY A 546 18.88 -4.28 -23.62
N ASP A 547 19.84 -4.94 -22.99
CA ASP A 547 19.95 -6.40 -22.99
C ASP A 547 19.21 -7.09 -21.82
N GLY A 548 18.59 -6.31 -20.93
CA GLY A 548 17.91 -6.77 -19.73
C GLY A 548 18.82 -6.89 -18.50
N SER A 549 20.07 -6.45 -18.58
CA SER A 549 21.02 -6.48 -17.46
C SER A 549 20.81 -5.33 -16.46
N THR A 550 21.03 -5.61 -15.18
CA THR A 550 21.11 -4.60 -14.13
C THR A 550 22.59 -4.34 -13.83
N GLN A 551 23.03 -3.09 -13.99
CA GLN A 551 24.41 -2.70 -13.71
C GLN A 551 24.64 -2.45 -12.22
N GLU A 552 25.87 -2.72 -11.73
CA GLU A 552 26.25 -2.43 -10.34
C GLU A 552 26.40 -0.92 -10.07
N GLU A 553 26.85 -0.17 -11.08
CA GLU A 553 27.01 1.29 -11.04
C GLU A 553 25.92 1.94 -11.90
N PRO A 554 25.41 3.13 -11.51
CA PRO A 554 24.41 3.85 -12.32
C PRO A 554 24.90 4.14 -13.74
N GLU A 555 24.07 3.80 -14.72
CA GLU A 555 24.35 4.09 -16.13
C GLU A 555 24.04 5.55 -16.47
N MET A 556 24.81 6.10 -17.40
CA MET A 556 24.47 7.37 -18.02
C MET A 556 23.65 7.10 -19.28
N THR A 557 22.41 7.58 -19.29
CA THR A 557 21.45 7.37 -20.38
C THR A 557 21.29 8.62 -21.23
N LEU A 558 21.08 8.47 -22.55
CA LEU A 558 20.71 9.58 -23.41
C LEU A 558 19.30 10.10 -23.13
N VAL A 559 18.37 9.17 -22.89
CA VAL A 559 16.96 9.40 -22.59
C VAL A 559 16.58 8.57 -21.37
N LYS A 560 15.79 9.15 -20.46
CA LYS A 560 15.27 8.44 -19.29
C LYS A 560 13.81 8.05 -19.52
N LEU A 561 13.51 6.77 -19.32
CA LEU A 561 12.14 6.31 -19.15
C LEU A 561 11.62 6.80 -17.79
N THR A 562 10.50 7.51 -17.80
CA THR A 562 9.95 8.09 -16.57
C THR A 562 8.45 7.79 -16.48
N SER A 563 8.06 7.13 -15.39
CA SER A 563 6.68 7.05 -14.93
C SER A 563 6.48 8.02 -13.79
N ILE A 564 5.92 9.20 -14.06
CA ILE A 564 5.67 10.22 -13.03
C ILE A 564 4.47 9.76 -12.19
N ARG A 565 4.73 9.41 -10.94
CA ARG A 565 3.75 8.83 -10.01
C ARG A 565 3.45 9.68 -8.80
N GLY A 566 4.11 10.83 -8.63
CA GLY A 566 3.89 11.76 -7.53
C GLY A 566 4.57 13.10 -7.80
N VAL A 567 4.13 14.15 -7.09
CA VAL A 567 4.70 15.51 -7.20
C VAL A 567 6.13 15.58 -6.65
N ASP A 568 6.45 14.75 -5.66
CA ASP A 568 7.78 14.58 -5.08
C ASP A 568 8.85 14.27 -6.15
N GLN A 569 8.50 13.50 -7.17
CA GLN A 569 9.42 13.12 -8.25
C GLN A 569 9.79 14.30 -9.15
N LEU A 570 9.03 15.40 -9.11
CA LEU A 570 9.32 16.64 -9.84
C LEU A 570 10.35 17.52 -9.11
N ALA A 571 10.53 17.32 -7.81
CA ALA A 571 11.41 18.13 -6.99
C ALA A 571 12.88 17.89 -7.37
N GLY A 572 13.67 18.97 -7.45
CA GLY A 572 15.10 18.89 -7.79
C GLY A 572 15.41 18.42 -9.22
N ARG A 573 14.40 18.27 -10.09
CA ARG A 573 14.57 17.64 -11.40
C ARG A 573 15.53 18.41 -12.30
N SER A 574 15.41 19.73 -12.36
CA SER A 574 16.31 20.58 -13.14
C SER A 574 17.77 20.47 -12.65
N GLU A 575 18.00 20.40 -11.34
CA GLU A 575 19.31 20.22 -10.74
C GLU A 575 19.89 18.82 -11.01
N ASP A 576 19.06 17.79 -10.94
CA ASP A 576 19.44 16.42 -11.26
C ASP A 576 19.78 16.28 -12.75
N VAL A 577 19.02 16.95 -13.62
CA VAL A 577 19.32 17.07 -15.04
C VAL A 577 20.65 17.79 -15.24
N GLU A 578 20.91 18.91 -14.56
CA GLU A 578 22.19 19.63 -14.67
C GLU A 578 23.39 18.75 -14.28
N LYS A 579 23.27 18.02 -13.15
CA LYS A 579 24.32 17.12 -12.66
C LYS A 579 24.60 15.96 -13.61
N ASN A 580 23.57 15.41 -14.24
CA ASN A 580 23.65 14.15 -15.00
C ASN A 580 23.67 14.35 -16.53
N TRP A 581 23.16 15.47 -17.05
CA TRP A 581 23.06 15.75 -18.48
C TRP A 581 23.80 17.03 -18.87
N PHE A 582 24.99 16.85 -19.44
CA PHE A 582 25.76 17.90 -20.11
C PHE A 582 26.11 19.14 -19.27
N GLY A 583 25.85 19.15 -17.96
CA GLY A 583 26.07 20.31 -17.11
C GLY A 583 25.04 21.43 -17.34
N GLU A 584 23.87 21.12 -17.90
CA GLU A 584 22.83 22.09 -18.24
C GLU A 584 21.47 21.65 -17.64
N PRO A 585 20.68 22.55 -17.04
CA PRO A 585 19.43 22.16 -16.36
C PRO A 585 18.25 21.86 -17.32
N GLY A 586 18.45 22.01 -18.64
CA GLY A 586 17.36 21.91 -19.62
C GLY A 586 17.00 20.47 -20.01
N TYR A 587 15.76 20.08 -19.71
CA TYR A 587 15.15 18.84 -20.18
C TYR A 587 13.81 19.08 -20.89
N THR A 588 13.35 18.08 -21.63
CA THR A 588 12.07 18.04 -22.34
C THR A 588 11.40 16.71 -22.07
N TYR A 589 10.10 16.72 -21.79
CA TYR A 589 9.27 15.52 -21.87
C TYR A 589 9.03 15.19 -23.35
N ALA A 590 9.98 14.49 -23.94
CA ALA A 590 9.99 14.17 -25.37
C ALA A 590 8.83 13.24 -25.76
N GLY A 591 8.39 12.38 -24.84
CA GLY A 591 7.45 11.29 -25.11
C GLY A 591 8.05 10.19 -25.98
N PHE A 592 7.39 9.04 -26.02
CA PHE A 592 7.67 7.97 -26.96
C PHE A 592 7.40 8.42 -28.41
N PRO A 593 8.20 7.98 -29.38
CA PRO A 593 7.97 8.32 -30.78
C PRO A 593 6.63 7.76 -31.26
N ALA A 594 5.68 8.65 -31.50
CA ALA A 594 4.31 8.34 -31.93
C ALA A 594 3.85 9.30 -33.04
N GLN A 595 3.03 8.81 -33.97
CA GLN A 595 2.48 9.65 -35.05
C GLN A 595 1.54 10.75 -34.53
N SER A 596 0.98 10.59 -33.32
CA SER A 596 0.08 11.54 -32.68
C SER A 596 0.77 12.82 -32.16
N GLY A 597 2.11 12.81 -32.00
CA GLY A 597 2.88 13.99 -31.61
C GLY A 597 2.91 14.32 -30.10
N SER A 598 2.32 13.49 -29.23
CA SER A 598 2.39 13.67 -27.76
C SER A 598 3.34 12.69 -27.09
N GLY A 599 3.36 11.43 -27.56
CA GLY A 599 4.23 10.38 -27.05
C GLY A 599 4.11 10.08 -25.55
N SER A 600 3.17 10.69 -24.83
CA SER A 600 3.01 10.51 -23.38
C SER A 600 1.61 10.01 -23.10
N ALA A 601 1.47 9.16 -22.08
CA ALA A 601 0.21 8.51 -21.78
C ALA A 601 -0.12 8.65 -20.29
N TYR A 602 -1.41 8.82 -20.00
CA TYR A 602 -1.92 8.54 -18.67
C TYR A 602 -2.05 7.02 -18.48
N GLN A 603 -1.91 6.60 -17.23
CA GLN A 603 -2.36 5.31 -16.78
C GLN A 603 -3.09 5.50 -15.45
N VAL A 604 -4.28 4.93 -15.31
CA VAL A 604 -5.01 4.95 -14.04
C VAL A 604 -4.44 3.86 -13.14
N LEU A 605 -4.00 4.23 -11.95
CA LEU A 605 -3.39 3.31 -10.97
C LEU A 605 -4.39 2.88 -9.90
N SER A 606 -5.28 3.79 -9.49
CA SER A 606 -6.41 3.45 -8.63
C SER A 606 -7.67 4.18 -9.05
N SER A 607 -8.82 3.51 -8.95
CA SER A 607 -10.13 4.05 -9.29
C SER A 607 -11.27 3.39 -8.52
N LEU A 608 -12.45 4.01 -8.54
CA LEU A 608 -13.67 3.50 -7.93
C LEU A 608 -14.76 3.28 -8.98
N GLY A 609 -15.54 2.22 -8.85
CA GLY A 609 -16.66 1.89 -9.73
C GLY A 609 -17.93 1.57 -8.94
N LEU A 610 -19.09 1.86 -9.53
CA LEU A 610 -20.40 1.57 -8.92
C LEU A 610 -20.89 0.22 -9.42
N GLY A 611 -21.23 -0.69 -8.52
CA GLY A 611 -21.83 -1.97 -8.90
C GLY A 611 -23.23 -1.78 -9.49
N GLN A 612 -23.59 -2.61 -10.48
CA GLN A 612 -24.89 -2.52 -11.17
C GLN A 612 -26.11 -2.74 -10.25
N GLN A 613 -25.89 -3.31 -9.07
CA GLN A 613 -26.93 -3.64 -8.10
C GLN A 613 -26.70 -2.94 -6.75
N CYS A 614 -25.99 -1.80 -6.75
CA CYS A 614 -25.74 -1.02 -5.55
C CYS A 614 -27.05 -0.78 -4.76
N SER A 615 -27.02 -1.17 -3.49
CA SER A 615 -28.16 -1.14 -2.58
C SER A 615 -28.45 0.26 -2.01
N ASP A 616 -27.43 1.13 -1.94
CA ASP A 616 -27.55 2.49 -1.44
C ASP A 616 -26.68 3.47 -2.24
N LEU A 617 -27.32 4.24 -3.13
CA LEU A 617 -26.64 5.20 -3.99
C LEU A 617 -26.14 6.45 -3.24
N ASP A 618 -26.79 6.84 -2.15
CA ASP A 618 -26.37 8.01 -1.37
C ASP A 618 -25.10 7.69 -0.58
N GLY A 619 -24.99 6.48 -0.03
CA GLY A 619 -23.77 5.97 0.60
C GLY A 619 -22.64 5.79 -0.40
N ALA A 620 -22.93 5.28 -1.61
CA ALA A 620 -21.93 5.18 -2.68
C ALA A 620 -21.40 6.57 -3.09
N LYS A 621 -22.30 7.56 -3.22
CA LYS A 621 -21.92 8.94 -3.53
C LYS A 621 -21.03 9.55 -2.44
N ALA A 622 -21.42 9.41 -1.17
CA ALA A 622 -20.62 9.90 -0.03
C ALA A 622 -19.21 9.29 0.01
N PHE A 623 -19.11 7.99 -0.29
CA PHE A 623 -17.82 7.30 -0.38
C PHE A 623 -16.96 7.84 -1.53
N PHE A 624 -17.53 8.05 -2.71
CA PHE A 624 -16.80 8.55 -3.88
C PHE A 624 -16.28 9.96 -3.66
N GLU A 625 -17.11 10.85 -3.11
CA GLU A 625 -16.73 12.22 -2.75
C GLU A 625 -15.57 12.23 -1.75
N PHE A 626 -15.65 11.41 -0.70
CA PHE A 626 -14.59 11.30 0.29
C PHE A 626 -13.28 10.86 -0.37
N CYS A 627 -13.27 9.72 -1.07
CA CYS A 627 -12.07 9.17 -1.67
C CYS A 627 -11.45 10.09 -2.73
N PHE A 628 -12.26 10.74 -3.57
CA PHE A 628 -11.77 11.68 -4.57
C PHE A 628 -11.09 12.91 -3.93
N SER A 629 -11.53 13.28 -2.72
CA SER A 629 -10.98 14.37 -1.94
C SER A 629 -9.87 13.95 -0.96
N TYR A 630 -9.49 12.67 -0.90
CA TYR A 630 -8.59 12.09 0.12
C TYR A 630 -7.11 11.99 -0.31
N SER A 631 -6.18 12.48 0.52
CA SER A 631 -4.75 12.63 0.14
C SER A 631 -4.05 11.28 0.19
N GLN A 632 -3.51 10.83 -0.94
CA GLN A 632 -2.70 9.62 -1.00
C GLN A 632 -1.24 10.03 -1.19
N ASP A 633 -0.55 10.27 -0.08
CA ASP A 633 0.81 10.80 -0.08
C ASP A 633 1.74 9.95 -0.96
N GLY A 634 2.52 10.62 -1.82
CA GLY A 634 3.42 9.97 -2.79
C GLY A 634 2.75 9.44 -4.05
N ALA A 635 1.44 9.64 -4.22
CA ALA A 635 0.71 9.32 -5.45
C ALA A 635 0.34 10.61 -6.22
N LEU A 636 0.28 10.52 -7.55
CA LEU A 636 -0.13 11.62 -8.42
C LEU A 636 -1.66 11.61 -8.52
N PRO A 637 -2.36 12.62 -7.99
CA PRO A 637 -3.81 12.62 -7.95
C PRO A 637 -4.39 12.79 -9.35
N ALA A 638 -5.47 12.08 -9.64
CA ALA A 638 -6.29 12.30 -10.83
C ALA A 638 -7.08 13.62 -10.74
N SER A 639 -7.31 14.12 -9.53
CA SER A 639 -7.96 15.40 -9.28
C SER A 639 -7.02 16.58 -9.56
N PHE A 640 -7.44 17.48 -10.46
CA PHE A 640 -6.63 18.63 -10.84
C PHE A 640 -6.45 19.64 -9.70
N GLN A 641 -7.50 19.85 -8.89
CA GLN A 641 -7.42 20.73 -7.71
C GLN A 641 -6.39 20.23 -6.68
N ARG A 642 -6.27 18.91 -6.53
CA ARG A 642 -5.35 18.28 -5.58
C ARG A 642 -3.92 18.38 -6.08
N LEU A 643 -3.70 18.10 -7.37
CA LEU A 643 -2.42 18.34 -8.02
C LEU A 643 -1.95 19.80 -7.81
N GLN A 644 -2.83 20.77 -8.01
CA GLN A 644 -2.50 22.19 -7.79
C GLN A 644 -2.11 22.48 -6.34
N SER A 645 -2.82 21.88 -5.39
CA SER A 645 -2.57 22.05 -3.95
C SER A 645 -1.24 21.43 -3.53
N GLU A 646 -0.95 20.20 -4.00
CA GLU A 646 0.32 19.50 -3.74
C GLU A 646 1.50 20.24 -4.37
N LEU A 647 1.41 20.66 -5.64
CA LEU A 647 2.45 21.48 -6.29
C LEU A 647 2.70 22.78 -5.54
N ALA A 648 1.64 23.44 -5.05
CA ALA A 648 1.80 24.66 -4.25
C ALA A 648 2.53 24.38 -2.92
N ALA A 649 2.25 23.25 -2.26
CA ALA A 649 2.93 22.84 -1.04
C ALA A 649 4.42 22.56 -1.29
N TYR A 650 4.77 21.80 -2.33
CA TYR A 650 6.16 21.53 -2.70
C TYR A 650 6.94 22.79 -3.12
N ARG A 651 6.25 23.81 -3.64
CA ARG A 651 6.85 25.12 -3.96
C ARG A 651 7.07 25.99 -2.73
N ALA A 652 6.22 25.85 -1.72
CA ALA A 652 6.25 26.66 -0.50
C ALA A 652 7.14 26.08 0.61
N ALA A 653 7.60 24.82 0.46
CA ALA A 653 8.45 24.17 1.44
C ALA A 653 9.76 24.94 1.64
N ASP A 654 9.92 25.55 2.82
CA ASP A 654 11.15 26.21 3.25
C ASP A 654 12.08 25.15 3.85
N THR A 655 13.03 24.66 3.06
CA THR A 655 13.93 23.59 3.53
C THR A 655 15.33 24.13 3.77
N ASP A 656 15.75 24.09 5.05
CA ASP A 656 17.15 23.99 5.45
C ASP A 656 17.75 22.76 4.73
N GLY A 657 18.29 22.98 3.52
CA GLY A 657 18.90 21.93 2.69
C GLY A 657 18.22 21.59 1.36
N GLY A 658 17.64 22.56 0.62
CA GLY A 658 17.59 22.65 -0.86
C GLY A 658 17.06 21.51 -1.78
N GLU A 659 16.86 20.27 -1.33
CA GLU A 659 16.67 19.09 -2.21
C GLU A 659 15.20 18.63 -2.33
N ARG A 660 14.20 19.44 -1.94
CA ARG A 660 12.79 19.01 -1.93
C ARG A 660 11.79 20.01 -2.51
N THR A 661 12.23 21.04 -3.22
CA THR A 661 11.31 22.01 -3.84
C THR A 661 11.09 21.72 -5.32
N VAL A 662 9.88 21.99 -5.81
CA VAL A 662 9.56 21.97 -7.25
C VAL A 662 9.74 23.40 -7.77
N SER A 663 10.58 23.61 -8.78
CA SER A 663 10.76 24.95 -9.36
C SER A 663 9.54 25.40 -10.16
N GLU A 664 9.39 26.72 -10.36
CA GLU A 664 8.32 27.25 -11.24
C GLU A 664 8.44 26.74 -12.68
N ALA A 665 9.68 26.56 -13.16
CA ALA A 665 9.94 26.03 -14.49
C ALA A 665 9.56 24.53 -14.61
N ASP A 666 9.86 23.72 -13.59
CA ASP A 666 9.48 22.31 -13.55
C ASP A 666 7.96 22.14 -13.49
N ALA A 667 7.30 22.93 -12.65
CA ALA A 667 5.84 22.93 -12.56
C ALA A 667 5.18 23.32 -13.89
N ALA A 668 5.68 24.38 -14.55
CA ALA A 668 5.16 24.81 -15.84
C ALA A 668 5.35 23.73 -16.92
N GLN A 669 6.53 23.12 -17.01
CA GLN A 669 6.79 22.02 -17.94
C GLN A 669 5.89 20.81 -17.67
N PHE A 670 5.60 20.51 -16.41
CA PHE A 670 4.69 19.42 -16.06
C PHE A 670 3.24 19.72 -16.50
N TYR A 671 2.75 20.95 -16.32
CA TYR A 671 1.44 21.34 -16.85
C TYR A 671 1.35 21.24 -18.38
N GLU A 672 2.40 21.66 -19.10
CA GLU A 672 2.46 21.52 -20.55
C GLU A 672 2.45 20.05 -20.99
N LEU A 673 3.18 19.18 -20.27
CA LEU A 673 3.10 17.73 -20.49
C LEU A 673 1.66 17.22 -20.35
N LEU A 674 0.98 17.54 -19.25
CA LEU A 674 -0.38 17.08 -18.99
C LEU A 674 -1.36 17.53 -20.08
N ASN A 675 -1.25 18.79 -20.53
CA ASN A 675 -2.09 19.34 -21.60
C ASN A 675 -1.88 18.65 -22.95
N GLY A 676 -0.71 18.04 -23.16
CA GLY A 676 -0.38 17.33 -24.40
C GLY A 676 -0.88 15.89 -24.45
N ILE A 677 -1.26 15.27 -23.33
CA ILE A 677 -1.59 13.84 -23.28
C ILE A 677 -2.93 13.56 -23.98
N THR A 678 -2.92 12.56 -24.87
CA THR A 678 -4.08 12.15 -25.69
C THR A 678 -4.29 10.63 -25.68
N VAL A 679 -3.56 9.92 -24.83
CA VAL A 679 -3.60 8.45 -24.76
C VAL A 679 -3.77 8.01 -23.31
N LEU A 680 -4.66 7.05 -23.10
CA LEU A 680 -4.85 6.34 -21.85
C LEU A 680 -4.41 4.89 -22.05
N ALA A 681 -3.38 4.48 -21.32
CA ALA A 681 -2.88 3.11 -21.33
C ALA A 681 -3.83 2.16 -20.58
N GLY A 682 -3.82 0.89 -20.94
CA GLY A 682 -4.56 -0.17 -20.24
C GLY A 682 -6.01 -0.38 -20.68
N LEU A 683 -6.52 0.36 -21.66
CA LEU A 683 -7.91 0.19 -22.16
C LEU A 683 -8.15 -1.13 -22.90
N ASP A 684 -7.12 -1.75 -23.50
CA ASP A 684 -7.24 -3.00 -24.27
C ASP A 684 -6.20 -4.03 -23.86
N GLY A 685 -6.48 -4.78 -22.79
CA GLY A 685 -5.59 -5.85 -22.32
C GLY A 685 -5.30 -6.88 -23.42
N GLN A 686 -6.32 -7.29 -24.17
CA GLN A 686 -6.18 -8.37 -25.15
C GLN A 686 -5.44 -7.93 -26.43
N LEU A 687 -5.70 -6.72 -26.97
CA LEU A 687 -4.86 -6.19 -28.05
C LEU A 687 -3.43 -5.97 -27.56
N THR A 688 -3.24 -5.50 -26.33
CA THR A 688 -1.91 -5.30 -25.75
C THR A 688 -1.12 -6.61 -25.73
N GLU A 689 -1.73 -7.69 -25.25
CA GLU A 689 -1.14 -9.03 -25.27
C GLU A 689 -0.81 -9.51 -26.67
N ILE A 690 -1.74 -9.38 -27.63
CA ILE A 690 -1.52 -9.77 -29.04
C ILE A 690 -0.28 -9.04 -29.61
N LEU A 691 -0.17 -7.73 -29.40
CA LEU A 691 0.93 -6.94 -29.91
C LEU A 691 2.26 -7.38 -29.29
N GLN A 692 2.31 -7.54 -27.96
CA GLN A 692 3.54 -7.91 -27.26
C GLN A 692 4.02 -9.33 -27.60
N GLU A 693 3.10 -10.31 -27.64
CA GLU A 693 3.44 -11.71 -27.94
C GLU A 693 4.06 -11.87 -29.34
N GLU A 694 3.45 -11.25 -30.36
CA GLU A 694 3.93 -11.37 -31.73
C GLU A 694 5.21 -10.54 -31.97
N ALA A 695 5.33 -9.37 -31.32
CA ALA A 695 6.55 -8.57 -31.38
C ALA A 695 7.75 -9.27 -30.72
N ALA A 696 7.53 -10.07 -29.67
CA ALA A 696 8.57 -10.82 -28.98
C ALA A 696 9.37 -11.72 -29.95
N GLY A 697 8.70 -12.33 -30.94
CA GLY A 697 9.34 -13.13 -31.97
C GLY A 697 10.34 -12.33 -32.82
N TYR A 698 10.01 -11.08 -33.16
CA TYR A 698 10.92 -10.17 -33.88
C TYR A 698 12.11 -9.74 -33.01
N PHE A 699 11.87 -9.41 -31.74
CA PHE A 699 12.94 -9.01 -30.81
C PHE A 699 13.92 -10.16 -30.55
N ALA A 700 13.42 -11.40 -30.45
CA ALA A 700 14.24 -12.61 -30.37
C ALA A 700 14.97 -12.97 -31.68
N GLY A 701 14.70 -12.27 -32.79
CA GLY A 701 15.31 -12.51 -34.10
C GLY A 701 14.77 -13.73 -34.85
N SER A 702 13.63 -14.28 -34.41
CA SER A 702 13.00 -15.45 -35.05
C SER A 702 12.16 -15.10 -36.29
N MET A 703 11.79 -13.82 -36.45
CA MET A 703 11.03 -13.31 -37.60
C MET A 703 11.42 -11.86 -37.94
N THR A 704 10.96 -11.35 -39.08
CA THR A 704 11.15 -9.95 -39.47
C THR A 704 10.06 -9.05 -38.88
N ALA A 705 10.27 -7.73 -38.88
CA ALA A 705 9.27 -6.78 -38.38
C ALA A 705 7.95 -6.88 -39.18
N GLU A 706 8.05 -7.03 -40.51
CA GLU A 706 6.89 -7.18 -41.39
C GLU A 706 6.14 -8.49 -41.14
N GLN A 707 6.84 -9.54 -40.70
CA GLN A 707 6.19 -10.79 -40.32
C GLN A 707 5.45 -10.67 -38.99
N ALA A 708 6.05 -10.00 -37.99
CA ALA A 708 5.37 -9.70 -36.73
C ALA A 708 4.13 -8.83 -36.98
N ALA A 709 4.25 -7.76 -37.76
CA ALA A 709 3.15 -6.90 -38.16
C ALA A 709 2.00 -7.68 -38.84
N ARG A 710 2.32 -8.61 -39.75
CA ARG A 710 1.32 -9.51 -40.38
C ARG A 710 0.59 -10.40 -39.36
N ASN A 711 1.32 -10.98 -38.42
CA ASN A 711 0.72 -11.83 -37.40
C ASN A 711 -0.20 -11.01 -36.48
N ILE A 712 0.25 -9.84 -36.05
CA ILE A 712 -0.53 -8.88 -35.25
C ILE A 712 -1.78 -8.47 -36.00
N GLN A 713 -1.66 -8.03 -37.25
CA GLN A 713 -2.79 -7.66 -38.10
C GLN A 713 -3.83 -8.77 -38.16
N SER A 714 -3.41 -10.01 -38.38
CA SER A 714 -4.32 -11.15 -38.46
C SER A 714 -5.06 -11.42 -37.14
N ARG A 715 -4.35 -11.41 -36.01
CA ARG A 715 -4.93 -11.70 -34.69
C ARG A 715 -5.81 -10.55 -34.19
N ALA A 716 -5.34 -9.32 -34.32
CA ALA A 716 -6.07 -8.12 -33.92
C ALA A 716 -7.34 -7.93 -34.76
N SER A 717 -7.28 -8.17 -36.08
CA SER A 717 -8.47 -8.10 -36.95
C SER A 717 -9.55 -9.08 -36.52
N LEU A 718 -9.17 -10.32 -36.17
CA LEU A 718 -10.11 -11.34 -35.71
C LEU A 718 -10.75 -10.93 -34.39
N TYR A 719 -9.94 -10.50 -33.42
CA TYR A 719 -10.42 -10.02 -32.12
C TYR A 719 -11.40 -8.86 -32.26
N LEU A 720 -11.05 -7.83 -33.04
CA LEU A 720 -11.91 -6.66 -33.27
C LEU A 720 -13.21 -7.00 -34.01
N GLN A 721 -13.18 -7.98 -34.92
CA GLN A 721 -14.39 -8.45 -35.62
C GLN A 721 -15.34 -9.22 -34.70
N GLU A 722 -14.81 -10.02 -33.78
CA GLU A 722 -15.60 -10.77 -32.80
C GLU A 722 -16.26 -9.87 -31.75
N HIS A 723 -15.64 -8.73 -31.43
CA HIS A 723 -16.08 -7.79 -30.40
C HIS A 723 -16.72 -6.51 -30.95
N ARG A 724 -17.06 -6.48 -32.25
CA ARG A 724 -17.76 -5.35 -32.85
C ARG A 724 -19.14 -5.19 -32.19
N ARG A 725 -19.35 -4.12 -31.43
CA ARG A 725 -20.67 -3.76 -30.88
C ARG A 725 -21.64 -3.58 -32.07
N ALA A 726 -22.75 -4.33 -32.03
CA ALA A 726 -23.76 -4.38 -33.10
C ALA A 726 -24.66 -3.14 -33.13
#